data_AF-A0A813E1V5-F1
#
_entry.id   AF-A0A813E1V5-F1
#
_cell.length_a   1.000
_cell.length_b   1.000
_cell.length_c   1.000
_cell.angle_alpha   90.00
_cell.angle_beta   90.00
_cell.angle_gamma   90.00
#
_symmetry.space_group_name_H-M   'P 1'
#
loop_
_entity.id
_entity.type
_entity.pdbx_description
1 polymer ?
#
loop_
_entity_poly.entity_id
_entity_poly.type
_entity_poly.pdbx_seq_one_letter_code
_entity_poly.pdbx_strand_id
1 'polypeptide(L)'
;DSLVFASYAVLDDRVEFVIEHHGPDSEVLCTLKPSLKFPGLCSSLDSLGSESRAAAEQAMLGLGMSALAYVWMGFLTPTIVIRTAPALTDEQVSFWREVLLKSLREHFFVNGVRSFDGRGGLDDLRIVCESSSQSQSGDDSLPCWNSDQPWAFDESRPRVLVPMGAGKDSTVAWELLGRDPSCCERRWFFLQGENREFARCWRYAALADAAAETSQGSEPALKSVLLGEFAWPTGPFERSRNGALNCAGHPWACLVCFAAALAALLNGYTHICVGNERSAGLGNGLLWEGVEVNHQWDKSLEFEMPAHQYLKKYCRGLVHYFSLLTPLWDVQVGMLFGRLCSRYSDLILSCNQPEGFSKSRWCGACAKCAFVAAVLGAFLPARQLRAIFGDDVFETSAIAAHLDLLCGLDSQAAAAEDADQVQLPTLLPAPAREHCKVLVLPWKPLECVGGADETRLALGLARRRYLREGRREPRLFSAARCSALQSADARAEESDARCSRRMLLDWGEDSLLPTWTRDVVRACLLEAVAGLEADLDLKIDERGDKIIKKEIPASVVYEDDRSLAFRDVGPQAPVHILVIPKDRDGLTQLSNARDDQEALLGHLLLVASRVGKAECPEGFRLVINDGKHGSQSVYHLHIHLIGGRQMNWPPG
;
A
#
# COMPACT_ATOMS: atom_id res chain seq x y z
N ASP A 1 25.24 -19.98 23.39
CA ASP A 1 24.22 -18.92 23.44
C ASP A 1 23.12 -19.26 22.45
N SER A 2 21.89 -19.34 22.94
CA SER A 2 20.71 -19.68 22.14
C SER A 2 19.43 -19.08 22.73
N LEU A 3 18.42 -18.85 21.90
CA LEU A 3 17.09 -18.52 22.35
C LEU A 3 16.19 -19.76 22.25
N VAL A 4 15.52 -20.13 23.32
CA VAL A 4 14.76 -21.38 23.41
C VAL A 4 13.28 -21.07 23.54
N PHE A 5 12.47 -21.53 22.59
CA PHE A 5 11.01 -21.60 22.76
C PHE A 5 10.69 -22.88 23.53
N ALA A 6 10.61 -22.74 24.86
CA ALA A 6 10.59 -23.86 25.79
C ALA A 6 9.23 -24.58 25.81
N SER A 7 8.13 -23.82 25.85
CA SER A 7 6.77 -24.35 25.87
C SER A 7 5.74 -23.26 25.60
N TYR A 8 4.50 -23.65 25.35
CA TYR A 8 3.35 -22.75 25.47
C TYR A 8 2.19 -23.47 26.16
N ALA A 9 1.33 -22.72 26.83
CA ALA A 9 0.19 -23.27 27.54
C ALA A 9 -1.01 -22.33 27.50
N VAL A 10 -2.21 -22.91 27.54
CA VAL A 10 -3.45 -22.16 27.70
C VAL A 10 -3.79 -22.06 29.18
N LEU A 11 -3.80 -20.84 29.73
CA LEU A 11 -4.04 -20.53 31.15
C LEU A 11 -4.97 -19.32 31.25
N ASP A 12 -6.11 -19.45 31.93
CA ASP A 12 -7.06 -18.35 32.19
C ASP A 12 -7.40 -17.51 30.95
N ASP A 13 -7.83 -18.19 29.87
CA ASP A 13 -8.13 -17.60 28.56
C ASP A 13 -6.94 -16.92 27.85
N ARG A 14 -5.70 -17.22 28.28
CA ARG A 14 -4.46 -16.74 27.66
C ARG A 14 -3.66 -17.89 27.08
N VAL A 15 -3.04 -17.65 25.93
CA VAL A 15 -1.92 -18.48 25.47
C VAL A 15 -0.64 -17.81 25.98
N GLU A 16 0.06 -18.43 26.92
CA GLU A 16 1.36 -17.98 27.43
C GLU A 16 2.49 -18.74 26.72
N PHE A 17 3.49 -18.02 26.23
CA PHE A 17 4.68 -18.57 25.58
C PHE A 17 5.88 -18.44 26.51
N VAL A 18 6.62 -19.52 26.77
CA VAL A 18 7.83 -19.49 27.58
C VAL A 18 9.04 -19.45 26.68
N ILE A 19 9.76 -18.33 26.70
CA ILE A 19 10.96 -18.09 25.89
C ILE A 19 12.14 -17.86 26.81
N GLU A 20 13.20 -18.62 26.65
CA GLU A 20 14.39 -18.57 27.52
C GLU A 20 15.63 -18.16 26.73
N HIS A 21 16.44 -17.27 27.29
CA HIS A 21 17.78 -16.98 26.78
C HIS A 21 18.78 -17.87 27.52
N HIS A 22 19.51 -18.70 26.78
CA HIS A 22 20.47 -19.66 27.31
C HIS A 22 21.88 -19.22 26.98
N GLY A 23 22.77 -19.21 27.97
CA GLY A 23 24.17 -18.82 27.80
C GLY A 23 25.01 -19.85 27.04
N PRO A 24 26.33 -19.63 26.93
CA PRO A 24 27.26 -20.58 26.31
C PRO A 24 27.28 -21.96 26.96
N ASP A 25 27.03 -22.05 28.27
CA ASP A 25 27.07 -23.30 29.05
C ASP A 25 25.67 -23.92 29.23
N SER A 26 24.69 -23.49 28.41
CA SER A 26 23.28 -23.94 28.45
C SER A 26 22.54 -23.62 29.75
N GLU A 27 23.04 -22.64 30.52
CA GLU A 27 22.39 -22.06 31.67
C GLU A 27 21.30 -21.06 31.25
N VAL A 28 20.16 -21.05 31.93
CA VAL A 28 19.08 -20.08 31.67
C VAL A 28 19.46 -18.72 32.25
N LEU A 29 19.75 -17.76 31.38
CA LEU A 29 20.09 -16.39 31.73
C LEU A 29 18.86 -15.55 32.03
N CYS A 30 17.78 -15.73 31.25
CA CYS A 30 16.48 -15.12 31.55
C CYS A 30 15.32 -15.92 30.94
N THR A 31 14.13 -15.75 31.53
CA THR A 31 12.87 -16.30 31.01
C THR A 31 11.89 -15.15 30.76
N LEU A 32 11.33 -15.12 29.56
CA LEU A 32 10.34 -14.16 29.09
C LEU A 32 9.04 -14.88 28.79
N LYS A 33 7.92 -14.27 29.20
CA LYS A 33 6.58 -14.88 29.13
C LYS A 33 5.58 -13.97 28.42
N PRO A 34 5.75 -13.68 27.12
CA PRO A 34 4.70 -13.01 26.38
C PRO A 34 3.43 -13.88 26.38
N SER A 35 2.27 -13.25 26.43
CA SER A 35 0.99 -13.97 26.36
C SER A 35 -0.05 -13.20 25.56
N LEU A 36 -1.00 -13.92 24.97
CA LEU A 36 -2.13 -13.33 24.28
C LEU A 36 -3.44 -13.86 24.86
N LYS A 37 -4.28 -12.95 25.36
CA LYS A 37 -5.62 -13.27 25.87
C LYS A 37 -6.65 -13.22 24.74
N PHE A 38 -7.48 -14.25 24.64
CA PHE A 38 -8.72 -14.19 23.86
C PHE A 38 -9.90 -14.48 24.79
N PRO A 39 -10.87 -13.57 24.95
CA PRO A 39 -12.03 -13.81 25.80
C PRO A 39 -12.75 -15.12 25.44
N GLY A 40 -12.92 -16.02 26.40
CA GLY A 40 -13.58 -17.32 26.19
C GLY A 40 -12.74 -18.38 25.47
N LEU A 41 -11.43 -18.16 25.29
CA LEU A 41 -10.51 -19.10 24.63
C LEU A 41 -10.67 -20.54 25.10
N CYS A 42 -10.67 -20.80 26.41
CA CYS A 42 -10.78 -22.16 26.94
C CYS A 42 -12.10 -22.81 26.51
N SER A 43 -13.22 -22.10 26.71
CA SER A 43 -14.54 -22.59 26.32
C SER A 43 -14.68 -22.80 24.81
N SER A 44 -14.07 -21.92 24.00
CA SER A 44 -14.05 -22.06 22.55
C SER A 44 -13.28 -23.31 22.14
N LEU A 45 -12.06 -23.51 22.65
CA LEU A 45 -11.23 -24.69 22.36
C LEU A 45 -11.91 -26.00 22.75
N ASP A 46 -12.63 -26.02 23.88
CA ASP A 46 -13.38 -27.21 24.33
C ASP A 46 -14.60 -27.52 23.45
N SER A 47 -15.15 -26.50 22.78
CA SER A 47 -16.26 -26.67 21.84
C SER A 47 -15.86 -27.09 20.43
N LEU A 48 -14.57 -26.96 20.08
CA LEU A 48 -14.07 -27.30 18.75
C LEU A 48 -14.04 -28.81 18.53
N GLY A 49 -14.42 -29.23 17.32
CA GLY A 49 -14.14 -30.58 16.83
C GLY A 49 -12.63 -30.84 16.74
N SER A 50 -12.24 -32.12 16.67
CA SER A 50 -10.82 -32.53 16.65
C SER A 50 -10.01 -31.83 15.55
N GLU A 51 -10.60 -31.61 14.37
CA GLU A 51 -9.90 -30.95 13.26
C GLU A 51 -9.67 -29.47 13.49
N SER A 52 -10.72 -28.73 13.90
CA SER A 52 -10.62 -27.30 14.21
C SER A 52 -9.70 -27.06 15.41
N ARG A 53 -9.71 -27.96 16.41
CA ARG A 53 -8.82 -27.88 17.57
C ARG A 53 -7.36 -28.03 17.17
N ALA A 54 -7.03 -29.02 16.35
CA ALA A 54 -5.67 -29.19 15.84
C ALA A 54 -5.22 -27.99 14.97
N ALA A 55 -6.11 -27.42 14.16
CA ALA A 55 -5.81 -26.20 13.42
C ALA A 55 -5.53 -24.99 14.35
N ALA A 56 -6.30 -24.85 15.43
CA ALA A 56 -6.09 -23.82 16.44
C ALA A 56 -4.77 -24.01 17.20
N GLU A 57 -4.37 -25.26 17.49
CA GLU A 57 -3.07 -25.58 18.08
C GLU A 57 -1.90 -25.18 17.16
N GLN A 58 -2.01 -25.42 15.86
CA GLN A 58 -1.03 -24.96 14.86
C GLN A 58 -0.99 -23.42 14.76
N ALA A 59 -2.13 -22.75 14.85
CA ALA A 59 -2.18 -21.29 14.89
C ALA A 59 -1.52 -20.73 16.18
N MET A 60 -1.71 -21.38 17.33
CA MET A 60 -1.02 -21.03 18.59
C MET A 60 0.49 -21.21 18.49
N LEU A 61 0.97 -22.28 17.86
CA LEU A 61 2.39 -22.49 17.61
C LEU A 61 2.97 -21.37 16.72
N GLY A 62 2.30 -21.04 15.62
CA GLY A 62 2.72 -19.93 14.75
C GLY A 62 2.69 -18.56 15.43
N LEU A 63 1.70 -18.33 16.30
CA LEU A 63 1.63 -17.13 17.14
C LEU A 63 2.82 -17.07 18.12
N GLY A 64 3.19 -18.19 18.74
CA GLY A 64 4.35 -18.29 19.62
C GLY A 64 5.67 -18.02 18.88
N MET A 65 5.81 -18.56 17.67
CA MET A 65 6.96 -18.26 16.81
C MET A 65 7.03 -16.79 16.37
N SER A 66 5.88 -16.15 16.15
CA SER A 66 5.80 -14.71 15.88
C SER A 66 6.26 -13.90 17.11
N ALA A 67 5.83 -14.27 18.31
CA ALA A 67 6.28 -13.65 19.56
C ALA A 67 7.78 -13.88 19.82
N LEU A 68 8.28 -15.08 19.51
CA LEU A 68 9.70 -15.43 19.57
C LEU A 68 10.55 -14.55 18.66
N ALA A 69 10.09 -14.26 17.44
CA ALA A 69 10.78 -13.37 16.51
C ALA A 69 10.97 -11.97 17.12
N TYR A 70 9.95 -11.45 17.81
CA TYR A 70 10.05 -10.19 18.53
C TYR A 70 11.06 -10.21 19.67
N VAL A 71 11.05 -11.28 20.47
CA VAL A 71 12.03 -11.44 21.55
C VAL A 71 13.44 -11.55 20.96
N TRP A 72 13.62 -12.34 19.90
CA TRP A 72 14.92 -12.62 19.29
C TRP A 72 15.63 -11.37 18.78
N MET A 73 14.91 -10.34 18.31
CA MET A 73 15.50 -9.04 17.98
C MET A 73 16.36 -8.44 19.11
N GLY A 74 16.02 -8.72 20.37
CA GLY A 74 16.76 -8.23 21.53
C GLY A 74 18.06 -8.99 21.81
N PHE A 75 18.27 -10.16 21.21
CA PHE A 75 19.39 -11.06 21.53
C PHE A 75 20.24 -11.44 20.32
N LEU A 76 19.61 -11.65 19.16
CA LEU A 76 20.25 -12.07 17.89
C LEU A 76 21.18 -13.28 18.04
N THR A 77 20.76 -14.25 18.86
CA THR A 77 21.50 -15.49 19.06
C THR A 77 21.57 -16.29 17.75
N PRO A 78 22.69 -16.97 17.46
CA PRO A 78 22.85 -17.75 16.23
C PRO A 78 22.00 -19.02 16.17
N THR A 79 21.47 -19.44 17.31
CA THR A 79 20.67 -20.67 17.41
C THR A 79 19.38 -20.39 18.16
N ILE A 80 18.28 -20.76 17.53
CA ILE A 80 16.94 -20.82 18.11
C ILE A 80 16.60 -22.29 18.32
N VAL A 81 16.22 -22.67 19.54
CA VAL A 81 15.84 -24.04 19.88
C VAL A 81 14.34 -24.11 20.15
N ILE A 82 13.65 -25.07 19.54
CA ILE A 82 12.21 -25.28 19.70
C ILE A 82 11.99 -26.58 20.48
N ARG A 83 11.38 -26.48 21.66
CA ARG A 83 11.05 -27.61 22.56
C ARG A 83 9.55 -27.86 22.70
N THR A 84 8.74 -27.13 21.93
CA THR A 84 7.29 -27.24 21.95
C THR A 84 6.82 -28.58 21.40
N ALA A 85 5.66 -29.04 21.86
CA ALA A 85 4.91 -30.12 21.24
C ALA A 85 3.64 -29.54 20.59
N PRO A 86 3.37 -29.80 19.29
CA PRO A 86 4.21 -30.55 18.35
C PRO A 86 5.50 -29.80 17.96
N ALA A 87 6.49 -30.55 17.49
CA ALA A 87 7.71 -29.99 16.90
C ALA A 87 7.42 -29.37 15.53
N LEU A 88 8.25 -28.42 15.09
CA LEU A 88 8.14 -27.89 13.73
C LEU A 88 8.67 -28.91 12.73
N THR A 89 7.99 -29.03 11.60
CA THR A 89 8.49 -29.74 10.42
C THR A 89 9.61 -28.94 9.73
N ASP A 90 10.42 -29.59 8.90
CA ASP A 90 11.50 -28.92 8.14
C ASP A 90 10.98 -27.76 7.27
N GLU A 91 9.79 -27.90 6.69
CA GLU A 91 9.13 -26.84 5.94
C GLU A 91 8.76 -25.64 6.82
N GLN A 92 8.22 -25.88 8.03
CA GLN A 92 7.92 -24.82 8.99
C GLN A 92 9.20 -24.14 9.48
N VAL A 93 10.28 -24.91 9.71
CA VAL A 93 11.60 -24.38 10.04
C VAL A 93 12.11 -23.46 8.94
N SER A 94 12.01 -23.88 7.67
CA SER A 94 12.39 -23.06 6.52
C SER A 94 11.57 -21.77 6.45
N PHE A 95 10.25 -21.87 6.61
CA PHE A 95 9.35 -20.71 6.64
C PHE A 95 9.75 -19.71 7.72
N TRP A 96 9.90 -20.16 8.98
CA TRP A 96 10.24 -19.27 10.09
C TRP A 96 11.62 -18.65 9.97
N ARG A 97 12.61 -19.41 9.44
CA ARG A 97 13.93 -18.87 9.14
C ARG A 97 13.85 -17.73 8.13
N GLU A 98 13.09 -17.91 7.05
CA GLU A 98 12.90 -16.87 6.03
C GLU A 98 12.20 -15.63 6.61
N VAL A 99 11.12 -15.84 7.37
CA VAL A 99 10.40 -14.75 8.05
C VAL A 99 11.34 -13.95 8.95
N LEU A 100 12.14 -14.59 9.79
CA LEU A 100 13.12 -13.93 10.66
C LEU A 100 14.16 -13.14 9.85
N LEU A 101 14.72 -13.73 8.80
CA LEU A 101 15.81 -13.13 8.04
C LEU A 101 15.38 -11.96 7.14
N LYS A 102 14.14 -11.99 6.63
CA LYS A 102 13.60 -10.96 5.74
C LYS A 102 12.89 -9.83 6.50
N SER A 103 12.03 -10.15 7.48
CA SER A 103 11.31 -9.13 8.26
C SER A 103 12.22 -8.28 9.15
N LEU A 104 13.36 -8.84 9.60
CA LEU A 104 14.33 -8.15 10.46
C LEU A 104 15.55 -7.63 9.68
N ARG A 105 15.48 -7.55 8.35
CA ARG A 105 16.63 -7.12 7.54
C ARG A 105 17.05 -5.69 7.85
N GLU A 106 16.09 -4.79 8.06
CA GLU A 106 16.38 -3.44 8.54
C GLU A 106 17.04 -3.45 9.93
N HIS A 107 16.57 -4.32 10.83
CA HIS A 107 17.17 -4.49 12.14
C HIS A 107 18.67 -4.84 12.05
N PHE A 108 19.00 -5.79 11.18
CA PHE A 108 20.38 -6.21 10.95
C PHE A 108 21.22 -5.08 10.35
N PHE A 109 20.66 -4.37 9.37
CA PHE A 109 21.31 -3.22 8.74
C PHE A 109 21.64 -2.12 9.77
N VAL A 110 20.65 -1.72 10.58
CA VAL A 110 20.80 -0.66 11.58
C VAL A 110 21.86 -1.01 12.64
N ASN A 111 21.96 -2.30 12.97
CA ASN A 111 22.90 -2.81 13.97
C ASN A 111 24.21 -3.34 13.37
N GLY A 112 24.43 -3.23 12.06
CA GLY A 112 25.65 -3.71 11.39
C GLY A 112 25.85 -5.23 11.46
N VAL A 113 24.78 -6.00 11.61
CA VAL A 113 24.82 -7.46 11.76
C VAL A 113 24.99 -8.12 10.39
N ARG A 114 26.06 -8.89 10.24
CA ARG A 114 26.41 -9.63 9.02
C ARG A 114 26.46 -11.15 9.22
N SER A 115 26.53 -11.55 10.48
CA SER A 115 26.69 -12.93 10.94
C SER A 115 26.24 -12.95 12.40
N PHE A 116 25.58 -14.04 12.81
CA PHE A 116 25.18 -14.25 14.20
C PHE A 116 26.25 -15.03 14.98
N ASP A 117 27.08 -15.87 14.34
CA ASP A 117 28.14 -16.66 15.00
C ASP A 117 29.57 -16.29 14.60
N GLY A 118 29.73 -15.33 13.69
CA GLY A 118 31.01 -14.84 13.16
C GLY A 118 31.67 -15.76 12.12
N ARG A 119 31.03 -16.86 11.71
CA ARG A 119 31.63 -17.88 10.82
C ARG A 119 31.02 -17.91 9.41
N GLY A 120 29.85 -17.31 9.21
CA GLY A 120 29.13 -17.25 7.93
C GLY A 120 28.57 -15.85 7.62
N GLY A 121 27.76 -15.73 6.57
CA GLY A 121 26.84 -14.58 6.40
C GLY A 121 25.59 -14.77 7.27
N LEU A 122 24.53 -14.00 7.04
CA LEU A 122 23.24 -14.12 7.76
C LEU A 122 22.57 -15.51 7.65
N ASP A 123 23.09 -16.39 6.78
CA ASP A 123 22.67 -17.79 6.66
C ASP A 123 23.14 -18.70 7.80
N ASP A 124 23.90 -18.17 8.74
CA ASP A 124 24.35 -18.90 9.94
C ASP A 124 23.28 -19.03 11.04
N LEU A 125 22.10 -18.41 10.87
CA LEU A 125 20.93 -18.63 11.72
C LEU A 125 20.46 -20.09 11.64
N ARG A 126 20.45 -20.76 12.81
CA ARG A 126 19.98 -22.13 12.97
C ARG A 126 18.71 -22.17 13.80
N ILE A 127 17.68 -22.85 13.30
CA ILE A 127 16.50 -23.21 14.08
C ILE A 127 16.54 -24.74 14.25
N VAL A 128 16.54 -25.21 15.50
CA VAL A 128 16.70 -26.62 15.85
C VAL A 128 15.51 -27.08 16.68
N CYS A 129 14.88 -28.19 16.31
CA CYS A 129 13.82 -28.79 17.10
C CYS A 129 14.40 -29.89 18.00
N GLU A 130 14.23 -29.75 19.32
CA GLU A 130 14.55 -30.78 20.29
C GLU A 130 13.28 -31.56 20.61
N SER A 131 13.30 -32.87 20.36
CA SER A 131 12.21 -33.76 20.78
C SER A 131 12.16 -33.79 22.31
N SER A 132 11.11 -33.24 22.90
CA SER A 132 10.87 -33.39 24.34
C SER A 132 10.67 -34.88 24.65
N SER A 133 11.46 -35.41 25.57
CA SER A 133 11.42 -36.82 25.98
C SER A 133 10.15 -37.20 26.79
N GLN A 134 9.04 -36.48 26.59
CA GLN A 134 7.75 -36.71 27.25
C GLN A 134 6.57 -36.47 26.29
N SER A 135 6.32 -37.40 25.37
CA SER A 135 4.99 -37.98 25.17
C SER A 135 5.05 -39.27 24.36
N GLN A 136 4.55 -40.33 25.00
CA GLN A 136 4.08 -41.53 24.34
C GLN A 136 2.77 -41.23 23.61
N SER A 137 2.61 -41.84 22.43
CA SER A 137 1.32 -42.21 21.82
C SER A 137 0.23 -41.13 21.78
N GLY A 138 0.33 -40.23 20.81
CA GLY A 138 -0.73 -39.29 20.44
C GLY A 138 -0.54 -38.84 19.00
N ASP A 139 -0.86 -39.75 18.07
CA ASP A 139 -1.07 -39.53 16.63
C ASP A 139 -0.32 -38.35 15.95
N ASP A 140 0.98 -38.53 15.68
CA ASP A 140 1.77 -37.76 14.70
C ASP A 140 1.27 -37.94 13.25
N SER A 141 0.11 -38.58 13.02
CA SER A 141 -0.40 -38.96 11.70
C SER A 141 -1.69 -38.26 11.27
N LEU A 142 -2.04 -37.11 11.83
CA LEU A 142 -3.10 -36.29 11.24
C LEU A 142 -2.57 -35.66 9.92
N PRO A 143 -3.13 -36.03 8.76
CA PRO A 143 -2.59 -35.59 7.47
C PRO A 143 -2.71 -34.07 7.33
N CYS A 144 -1.64 -33.42 6.88
CA CYS A 144 -1.68 -32.02 6.49
C CYS A 144 -2.67 -31.83 5.32
N TRP A 145 -3.41 -30.72 5.33
CA TRP A 145 -4.30 -30.41 4.21
C TRP A 145 -3.46 -30.20 2.97
N ASN A 146 -3.74 -30.95 1.91
CA ASN A 146 -2.95 -30.88 0.70
C ASN A 146 -3.19 -29.51 0.03
N SER A 147 -2.13 -28.86 -0.45
CA SER A 147 -2.22 -27.55 -1.12
C SER A 147 -3.18 -27.56 -2.31
N ASP A 148 -3.34 -28.71 -2.96
CA ASP A 148 -4.19 -28.91 -4.14
C ASP A 148 -5.67 -29.15 -3.80
N GLN A 149 -6.00 -29.34 -2.53
CA GLN A 149 -7.39 -29.50 -2.10
C GLN A 149 -8.13 -28.15 -2.10
N PRO A 150 -9.45 -28.16 -2.38
CA PRO A 150 -10.29 -26.99 -2.17
C PRO A 150 -10.30 -26.59 -0.69
N TRP A 151 -10.85 -25.43 -0.36
CA TRP A 151 -11.00 -25.01 1.04
C TRP A 151 -11.94 -25.95 1.81
N ALA A 152 -11.72 -26.05 3.11
CA ALA A 152 -12.52 -26.90 4.00
C ALA A 152 -13.86 -26.28 4.41
N PHE A 153 -14.19 -25.10 3.88
CA PHE A 153 -15.39 -24.33 4.19
C PHE A 153 -16.19 -23.98 2.94
N ASP A 154 -17.46 -23.66 3.14
CA ASP A 154 -18.34 -23.16 2.09
C ASP A 154 -18.02 -21.69 1.75
N GLU A 155 -17.82 -21.41 0.47
CA GLU A 155 -17.57 -20.07 -0.07
C GLU A 155 -18.85 -19.30 -0.40
N SER A 156 -20.05 -19.91 -0.27
CA SER A 156 -21.32 -19.27 -0.63
C SER A 156 -21.64 -18.02 0.20
N ARG A 157 -21.17 -17.97 1.46
CA ARG A 157 -21.28 -16.81 2.34
C ARG A 157 -20.04 -16.68 3.25
N PRO A 158 -18.95 -16.08 2.73
CA PRO A 158 -17.71 -15.89 3.46
C PRO A 158 -17.92 -15.12 4.77
N ARG A 159 -17.27 -15.59 5.84
CA ARG A 159 -17.17 -14.89 7.13
C ARG A 159 -15.75 -14.36 7.27
N VAL A 160 -15.61 -13.04 7.18
CA VAL A 160 -14.35 -12.34 7.01
C VAL A 160 -13.98 -11.60 8.29
N LEU A 161 -12.84 -11.95 8.86
CA LEU A 161 -12.23 -11.23 9.95
C LEU A 161 -11.30 -10.15 9.36
N VAL A 162 -11.51 -8.89 9.74
CA VAL A 162 -10.71 -7.77 9.26
C VAL A 162 -9.87 -7.25 10.43
N PRO A 163 -8.55 -7.46 10.44
CA PRO A 163 -7.69 -6.85 11.43
C PRO A 163 -7.70 -5.32 11.31
N MET A 164 -8.02 -4.65 12.41
CA MET A 164 -8.09 -3.19 12.48
C MET A 164 -6.69 -2.61 12.70
N GLY A 165 -6.28 -1.73 11.77
CA GLY A 165 -5.06 -0.94 11.86
C GLY A 165 -5.34 0.51 12.27
N ALA A 166 -4.28 1.20 12.66
CA ALA A 166 -4.32 2.61 13.03
C ALA A 166 -4.43 3.56 11.83
N GLY A 167 -4.07 3.09 10.63
CA GLY A 167 -3.97 3.87 9.40
C GLY A 167 -5.22 3.81 8.53
N LYS A 168 -5.07 4.34 7.31
CA LYS A 168 -6.15 4.40 6.30
C LYS A 168 -6.53 3.02 5.77
N ASP A 169 -5.57 2.12 5.63
CA ASP A 169 -5.70 0.95 4.76
C ASP A 169 -6.76 -0.05 5.24
N SER A 170 -6.78 -0.36 6.55
CA SER A 170 -7.80 -1.25 7.12
C SER A 170 -9.21 -0.68 6.98
N THR A 171 -9.38 0.65 7.03
CA THR A 171 -10.69 1.29 6.84
C THR A 171 -11.15 1.25 5.38
N VAL A 172 -10.21 1.38 4.42
CA VAL A 172 -10.51 1.18 2.99
C VAL A 172 -10.91 -0.27 2.74
N ALA A 173 -10.13 -1.22 3.27
CA ALA A 173 -10.42 -2.64 3.12
C ALA A 173 -11.79 -3.00 3.71
N TRP A 174 -12.11 -2.44 4.89
CA TRP A 174 -13.43 -2.55 5.48
C TRP A 174 -14.49 -2.04 4.50
N GLU A 175 -14.47 -0.76 4.11
CA GLU A 175 -15.51 -0.19 3.26
C GLU A 175 -15.69 -0.92 1.93
N LEU A 176 -14.61 -1.39 1.31
CA LEU A 176 -14.66 -2.19 0.08
C LEU A 176 -15.45 -3.49 0.29
N LEU A 177 -15.16 -4.26 1.35
CA LEU A 177 -15.93 -5.46 1.69
C LEU A 177 -17.41 -5.14 2.01
N GLY A 178 -17.70 -3.90 2.43
CA GLY A 178 -19.04 -3.44 2.76
C GLY A 178 -19.86 -2.92 1.58
N ARG A 179 -19.28 -2.79 0.38
CA ARG A 179 -19.97 -2.24 -0.80
C ARG A 179 -21.16 -3.10 -1.23
N ASP A 180 -21.05 -4.40 -1.06
CA ASP A 180 -22.13 -5.35 -1.23
C ASP A 180 -22.26 -6.24 0.02
N PRO A 181 -23.21 -5.92 0.93
CA PRO A 181 -23.44 -6.71 2.14
C PRO A 181 -23.88 -8.17 1.87
N SER A 182 -24.29 -8.49 0.64
CA SER A 182 -24.61 -9.88 0.27
C SER A 182 -23.37 -10.73 0.01
N CYS A 183 -22.21 -10.10 -0.27
CA CYS A 183 -20.97 -10.80 -0.60
C CYS A 183 -20.30 -11.46 0.61
N CYS A 184 -20.37 -10.88 1.81
CA CYS A 184 -19.74 -11.46 3.00
C CYS A 184 -20.32 -10.95 4.33
N GLU A 185 -20.21 -11.77 5.38
CA GLU A 185 -20.27 -11.29 6.77
C GLU A 185 -18.87 -10.81 7.15
N ARG A 186 -18.73 -9.59 7.67
CA ARG A 186 -17.43 -9.05 8.10
C ARG A 186 -17.46 -8.64 9.56
N ARG A 187 -16.36 -8.88 10.28
CA ARG A 187 -16.18 -8.46 11.67
C ARG A 187 -14.78 -7.89 11.89
N TRP A 188 -14.69 -6.85 12.70
CA TRP A 188 -13.42 -6.31 13.13
C TRP A 188 -12.71 -7.25 14.10
N PHE A 189 -11.40 -7.38 13.93
CA PHE A 189 -10.49 -7.94 14.93
C PHE A 189 -9.50 -6.87 15.34
N PHE A 190 -9.31 -6.68 16.65
CA PHE A 190 -8.32 -5.75 17.15
C PHE A 190 -7.37 -6.45 18.11
N LEU A 191 -6.09 -6.40 17.77
CA LEU A 191 -4.99 -6.86 18.61
C LEU A 191 -4.47 -5.68 19.42
N GLN A 192 -4.78 -5.65 20.72
CA GLN A 192 -4.38 -4.57 21.61
C GLN A 192 -3.22 -4.97 22.51
N GLY A 193 -2.32 -4.03 22.79
CA GLY A 193 -1.28 -4.21 23.81
C GLY A 193 -1.79 -3.96 25.24
N GLU A 194 -0.86 -4.01 26.21
CA GLU A 194 -1.11 -3.85 27.65
C GLU A 194 -1.77 -2.53 28.05
N ASN A 195 -1.60 -1.49 27.22
CA ASN A 195 -2.23 -0.19 27.42
C ASN A 195 -3.75 -0.20 27.20
N ARG A 196 -4.35 -1.35 26.85
CA ARG A 196 -5.78 -1.50 26.53
C ARG A 196 -6.23 -0.45 25.53
N GLU A 197 -5.49 -0.35 24.45
CA GLU A 197 -5.66 0.73 23.46
C GLU A 197 -7.09 0.78 22.93
N PHE A 198 -7.79 -0.33 22.78
CA PHE A 198 -9.18 -0.30 22.34
C PHE A 198 -10.08 0.40 23.37
N ALA A 199 -9.90 0.06 24.66
CA ALA A 199 -10.72 0.58 25.75
C ALA A 199 -10.32 2.00 26.20
N ARG A 200 -9.06 2.39 25.99
CA ARG A 200 -8.49 3.69 26.44
C ARG A 200 -8.26 4.69 25.31
N CYS A 201 -7.91 4.22 24.12
CA CYS A 201 -7.83 5.06 22.93
C CYS A 201 -9.21 5.07 22.27
N TRP A 202 -9.99 6.10 22.61
CA TRP A 202 -11.32 6.38 22.06
C TRP A 202 -11.42 6.22 20.54
N ARG A 203 -10.30 6.34 19.82
CA ARG A 203 -10.17 6.27 18.38
C ARG A 203 -10.55 4.90 17.78
N TYR A 204 -10.07 3.80 18.36
CA TYR A 204 -10.40 2.47 17.83
C TYR A 204 -11.83 2.06 18.18
N ALA A 205 -12.30 2.44 19.38
CA ALA A 205 -13.70 2.33 19.74
C ALA A 205 -14.58 3.17 18.79
N ALA A 206 -14.20 4.43 18.53
CA ALA A 206 -14.90 5.32 17.60
C ALA A 206 -14.87 4.81 16.15
N LEU A 207 -13.78 4.16 15.71
CA LEU A 207 -13.73 3.50 14.41
C LEU A 207 -14.75 2.36 14.34
N ALA A 208 -14.84 1.54 15.39
CA ALA A 208 -15.82 0.46 15.49
C ALA A 208 -17.26 0.98 15.59
N ASP A 209 -17.52 2.03 16.37
CA ASP A 209 -18.81 2.71 16.49
C ASP A 209 -19.24 3.28 15.13
N ALA A 210 -18.37 4.05 14.48
CA ALA A 210 -18.63 4.63 13.17
C ALA A 210 -18.91 3.56 12.11
N ALA A 211 -18.31 2.36 12.22
CA ALA A 211 -18.61 1.23 11.36
C ALA A 211 -19.95 0.53 11.70
N ALA A 212 -20.36 0.52 12.96
CA ALA A 212 -21.60 -0.11 13.42
C ALA A 212 -22.86 0.63 12.96
N GLU A 213 -22.83 1.98 12.89
CA GLU A 213 -23.96 2.81 12.44
C GLU A 213 -24.45 2.51 11.00
N THR A 214 -23.62 1.86 10.17
CA THR A 214 -24.01 1.40 8.83
C THR A 214 -24.76 0.06 8.81
N SER A 215 -24.84 -0.63 9.95
CA SER A 215 -25.61 -1.87 10.12
C SER A 215 -26.98 -1.49 10.68
N GLN A 216 -28.09 -1.90 10.06
CA GLN A 216 -29.45 -1.57 10.49
C GLN A 216 -29.88 -2.23 11.82
N GLY A 217 -29.07 -2.14 12.88
CA GLY A 217 -29.33 -2.72 14.19
C GLY A 217 -28.44 -2.11 15.26
N SER A 218 -29.08 -1.71 16.36
CA SER A 218 -28.49 -1.11 17.56
C SER A 218 -27.66 -2.11 18.39
N GLU A 219 -26.61 -2.71 17.83
CA GLU A 219 -25.63 -3.45 18.64
C GLU A 219 -24.53 -2.52 19.15
N PRO A 220 -24.15 -2.58 20.44
CA PRO A 220 -23.02 -1.82 20.97
C PRO A 220 -21.70 -2.18 20.25
N ALA A 221 -20.81 -1.22 19.98
CA ALA A 221 -19.55 -1.49 19.27
C ALA A 221 -18.63 -2.51 19.96
N LEU A 222 -18.76 -2.72 21.27
CA LEU A 222 -18.01 -3.76 21.97
C LEU A 222 -18.40 -5.19 21.53
N LYS A 223 -19.62 -5.39 20.98
CA LYS A 223 -20.05 -6.69 20.43
C LYS A 223 -19.69 -6.87 18.95
N SER A 224 -19.31 -5.78 18.25
CA SER A 224 -18.94 -5.81 16.84
C SER A 224 -17.45 -6.04 16.59
N VAL A 225 -16.63 -6.13 17.64
CA VAL A 225 -15.16 -6.32 17.56
C VAL A 225 -14.73 -7.55 18.35
N LEU A 226 -13.92 -8.41 17.73
CA LEU A 226 -13.17 -9.45 18.44
C LEU A 226 -11.85 -8.87 18.97
N LEU A 227 -11.53 -9.16 20.23
CA LEU A 227 -10.35 -8.60 20.90
C LEU A 227 -9.34 -9.69 21.23
N GLY A 228 -8.08 -9.44 20.86
CA GLY A 228 -6.92 -10.13 21.41
C GLY A 228 -6.11 -9.17 22.28
N GLU A 229 -5.81 -9.53 23.53
CA GLU A 229 -5.02 -8.69 24.45
C GLU A 229 -3.60 -9.24 24.63
N PHE A 230 -2.65 -8.65 23.94
CA PHE A 230 -1.24 -9.02 24.03
C PHE A 230 -0.64 -8.41 25.30
N ALA A 231 -0.05 -9.27 26.13
CA ALA A 231 0.76 -8.88 27.28
C ALA A 231 2.24 -9.09 26.92
N TRP A 232 2.98 -7.98 26.86
CA TRP A 232 4.39 -7.96 26.49
C TRP A 232 5.24 -7.88 27.76
N PRO A 233 6.25 -8.75 27.96
CA PRO A 233 7.08 -8.74 29.16
C PRO A 233 8.09 -7.57 29.13
N THR A 234 7.61 -6.33 28.99
CA THR A 234 8.39 -5.12 28.70
C THR A 234 9.53 -4.92 29.69
N GLY A 235 9.24 -4.90 31.00
CA GLY A 235 10.25 -4.70 32.03
C GLY A 235 11.34 -5.78 32.03
N PRO A 236 10.99 -7.08 32.10
CA PRO A 236 11.95 -8.18 31.95
C PRO A 236 12.75 -8.14 30.64
N PHE A 237 12.10 -7.85 29.52
CA PHE A 237 12.73 -7.77 28.19
C PHE A 237 13.77 -6.64 28.14
N GLU A 238 13.41 -5.42 28.55
CA GLU A 238 14.34 -4.28 28.56
C GLU A 238 15.56 -4.50 29.46
N ARG A 239 15.41 -5.25 30.56
CA ARG A 239 16.53 -5.59 31.45
C ARG A 239 17.46 -6.68 30.92
N SER A 240 16.97 -7.54 30.02
CA SER A 240 17.68 -8.73 29.57
C SER A 240 18.24 -8.62 28.16
N ARG A 241 17.59 -7.83 27.29
CA ARG A 241 18.05 -7.62 25.91
C ARG A 241 19.45 -7.02 25.87
N ASN A 242 20.13 -7.23 24.76
CA ASN A 242 21.36 -6.54 24.45
C ASN A 242 21.10 -5.04 24.24
N GLY A 243 21.44 -4.23 25.26
CA GLY A 243 21.23 -2.77 25.23
C GLY A 243 22.06 -2.02 24.19
N ALA A 244 23.05 -2.67 23.55
CA ALA A 244 23.78 -2.09 22.43
C ALA A 244 22.99 -2.13 21.11
N LEU A 245 21.93 -2.94 21.03
CA LEU A 245 21.08 -3.03 19.85
C LEU A 245 20.05 -1.90 19.82
N ASN A 246 19.99 -1.23 18.68
CA ASN A 246 18.89 -0.34 18.32
C ASN A 246 17.70 -1.17 17.86
N CYS A 247 16.50 -0.81 18.33
CA CYS A 247 15.26 -1.42 17.84
C CYS A 247 14.84 -0.73 16.54
N ALA A 248 14.85 -1.47 15.43
CA ALA A 248 14.43 -1.03 14.10
C ALA A 248 13.86 -2.24 13.35
N GLY A 249 12.78 -2.04 12.58
CA GLY A 249 12.00 -3.14 11.99
C GLY A 249 11.33 -4.05 13.03
N HIS A 250 10.16 -4.61 12.71
CA HIS A 250 9.52 -5.63 13.53
C HIS A 250 8.46 -6.42 12.73
N PRO A 251 8.27 -7.73 12.99
CA PRO A 251 7.34 -8.57 12.24
C PRO A 251 5.88 -8.43 12.72
N TRP A 252 5.35 -7.21 12.78
CA TRP A 252 4.03 -6.92 13.35
C TRP A 252 2.89 -7.54 12.53
N ALA A 253 2.97 -7.46 11.20
CA ALA A 253 1.95 -8.04 10.35
C ALA A 253 1.97 -9.57 10.39
N CYS A 254 3.14 -10.18 10.60
CA CYS A 254 3.26 -11.60 10.90
C CYS A 254 2.55 -11.97 12.22
N LEU A 255 2.77 -11.20 13.29
CA LEU A 255 2.07 -11.40 14.57
C LEU A 255 0.55 -11.26 14.41
N VAL A 256 0.09 -10.24 13.69
CA VAL A 256 -1.33 -10.02 13.38
C VAL A 256 -1.90 -11.16 12.54
N CYS A 257 -1.15 -11.72 11.59
CA CYS A 257 -1.56 -12.85 10.76
C CYS A 257 -1.94 -14.07 11.61
N PHE A 258 -1.03 -14.52 12.48
CA PHE A 258 -1.28 -15.70 13.32
C PHE A 258 -2.27 -15.43 14.47
N ALA A 259 -2.29 -14.22 15.03
CA ALA A 259 -3.29 -13.83 16.02
C ALA A 259 -4.71 -13.80 15.42
N ALA A 260 -4.86 -13.25 14.20
CA ALA A 260 -6.12 -13.24 13.49
C ALA A 260 -6.53 -14.64 13.03
N ALA A 261 -5.59 -15.52 12.67
CA ALA A 261 -5.87 -16.91 12.33
C ALA A 261 -6.45 -17.67 13.53
N LEU A 262 -5.84 -17.53 14.70
CA LEU A 262 -6.38 -18.13 15.93
C LEU A 262 -7.75 -17.55 16.26
N ALA A 263 -7.93 -16.22 16.20
CA ALA A 263 -9.23 -15.59 16.43
C ALA A 263 -10.31 -16.09 15.45
N ALA A 264 -9.96 -16.25 14.18
CA ALA A 264 -10.86 -16.72 13.15
C ALA A 264 -11.32 -18.16 13.41
N LEU A 265 -10.38 -19.07 13.70
CA LEU A 265 -10.66 -20.47 14.01
C LEU A 265 -11.56 -20.62 15.25
N LEU A 266 -11.31 -19.84 16.31
CA LEU A 266 -12.10 -19.89 17.55
C LEU A 266 -13.54 -19.38 17.39
N ASN A 267 -13.79 -18.55 16.37
CA ASN A 267 -15.07 -17.86 16.16
C ASN A 267 -15.78 -18.28 14.85
N GLY A 268 -15.24 -19.30 14.16
CA GLY A 268 -15.79 -19.83 12.90
C GLY A 268 -15.75 -18.84 11.73
N TYR A 269 -14.74 -17.97 11.67
CA TYR A 269 -14.46 -17.15 10.49
C TYR A 269 -13.56 -17.91 9.52
N THR A 270 -13.86 -17.80 8.23
CA THR A 270 -13.20 -18.58 7.17
C THR A 270 -12.17 -17.76 6.42
N HIS A 271 -12.20 -16.44 6.53
CA HIS A 271 -11.31 -15.53 5.83
C HIS A 271 -10.71 -14.50 6.77
N ILE A 272 -9.47 -14.10 6.50
CA ILE A 272 -8.77 -13.01 7.17
C ILE A 272 -8.35 -12.02 6.08
N CYS A 273 -8.93 -10.84 6.11
CA CYS A 273 -8.68 -9.79 5.14
C CYS A 273 -7.86 -8.68 5.80
N VAL A 274 -6.58 -8.57 5.44
CA VAL A 274 -5.74 -7.43 5.84
C VAL A 274 -5.71 -6.34 4.77
N GLY A 275 -5.34 -5.12 5.15
CA GLY A 275 -5.28 -3.96 4.26
C GLY A 275 -3.87 -3.66 3.77
N ASN A 276 -3.04 -4.66 3.46
CA ASN A 276 -1.70 -4.34 2.93
C ASN A 276 -1.79 -3.98 1.45
N GLU A 277 -1.02 -2.97 1.05
CA GLU A 277 -1.03 -2.38 -0.29
C GLU A 277 0.26 -2.75 -1.06
N ARG A 278 0.26 -2.53 -2.38
CA ARG A 278 1.33 -3.00 -3.28
C ARG A 278 2.72 -2.48 -2.92
N SER A 279 2.80 -1.24 -2.45
CA SER A 279 4.03 -0.53 -2.13
C SER A 279 4.73 -1.06 -0.88
N ALA A 280 4.06 -1.85 -0.05
CA ALA A 280 4.67 -2.61 1.03
C ALA A 280 5.70 -3.63 0.52
N GLY A 281 5.56 -4.06 -0.74
CA GLY A 281 6.55 -4.89 -1.43
C GLY A 281 7.79 -4.14 -1.91
N LEU A 282 7.79 -2.80 -1.91
CA LEU A 282 8.94 -2.02 -2.34
C LEU A 282 9.97 -1.92 -1.23
N GLY A 283 11.20 -2.34 -1.52
CA GLY A 283 12.35 -2.02 -0.68
C GLY A 283 12.68 -0.53 -0.71
N ASN A 284 13.73 -0.17 0.04
CA ASN A 284 14.14 1.22 0.20
C ASN A 284 15.27 1.65 -0.76
N GLY A 285 15.73 0.79 -1.66
CA GLY A 285 16.87 1.03 -2.55
C GLY A 285 18.24 0.77 -1.90
N LEU A 286 18.30 0.47 -0.60
CA LEU A 286 19.53 0.15 0.11
C LEU A 286 19.78 -1.36 0.08
N LEU A 287 20.94 -1.77 -0.43
CA LEU A 287 21.37 -3.16 -0.44
C LEU A 287 22.23 -3.46 0.81
N TRP A 288 21.82 -4.46 1.59
CA TRP A 288 22.58 -5.03 2.70
C TRP A 288 22.87 -6.50 2.41
N GLU A 289 24.16 -6.87 2.37
CA GLU A 289 24.61 -8.21 1.95
C GLU A 289 24.01 -8.66 0.59
N GLY A 290 23.91 -7.72 -0.36
CA GLY A 290 23.40 -7.97 -1.71
C GLY A 290 21.87 -8.06 -1.83
N VAL A 291 21.13 -7.92 -0.74
CA VAL A 291 19.66 -7.96 -0.71
C VAL A 291 19.11 -6.60 -0.31
N GLU A 292 18.05 -6.16 -0.97
CA GLU A 292 17.40 -4.89 -0.66
C GLU A 292 16.73 -4.91 0.72
N VAL A 293 16.87 -3.82 1.47
CA VAL A 293 16.22 -3.65 2.78
C VAL A 293 14.76 -3.23 2.56
N ASN A 294 13.83 -3.98 3.14
CA ASN A 294 12.41 -3.66 3.16
C ASN A 294 11.86 -3.70 4.59
N HIS A 295 11.50 -2.54 5.14
CA HIS A 295 10.90 -2.39 6.48
C HIS A 295 9.53 -3.07 6.61
N GLN A 296 8.82 -3.25 5.49
CA GLN A 296 7.44 -3.74 5.44
C GLN A 296 7.33 -5.07 4.73
N TRP A 297 8.42 -5.84 4.71
CA TRP A 297 8.44 -7.13 4.03
C TRP A 297 7.31 -8.06 4.49
N ASP A 298 6.99 -8.06 5.79
CA ASP A 298 5.90 -8.87 6.38
C ASP A 298 4.48 -8.37 6.03
N LYS A 299 4.37 -7.31 5.23
CA LYS A 299 3.13 -6.80 4.61
C LYS A 299 3.13 -6.98 3.09
N SER A 300 4.21 -7.50 2.52
CA SER A 300 4.32 -7.71 1.08
C SER A 300 3.63 -9.01 0.64
N LEU A 301 3.34 -9.10 -0.67
CA LEU A 301 2.90 -10.35 -1.28
C LEU A 301 3.93 -11.50 -1.10
N GLU A 302 5.22 -11.16 -1.04
CA GLU A 302 6.30 -12.13 -0.81
C GLU A 302 6.20 -12.82 0.56
N PHE A 303 5.64 -12.14 1.57
CA PHE A 303 5.28 -12.77 2.85
C PHE A 303 3.88 -13.41 2.80
N GLU A 304 2.91 -12.71 2.20
CA GLU A 304 1.51 -13.13 2.17
C GLU A 304 1.33 -14.51 1.53
N MET A 305 2.02 -14.79 0.42
CA MET A 305 1.97 -16.09 -0.28
C MET A 305 2.39 -17.27 0.60
N PRO A 306 3.62 -17.31 1.16
CA PRO A 306 4.03 -18.41 2.02
C PRO A 306 3.24 -18.45 3.34
N ALA A 307 2.82 -17.32 3.92
CA ALA A 307 1.98 -17.31 5.12
C ALA A 307 0.59 -17.91 4.84
N HIS A 308 -0.01 -17.57 3.70
CA HIS A 308 -1.27 -18.17 3.24
C HIS A 308 -1.12 -19.67 3.05
N GLN A 309 -0.04 -20.14 2.40
CA GLN A 309 0.21 -21.57 2.20
C GLN A 309 0.45 -22.30 3.52
N TYR A 310 1.19 -21.68 4.44
CA TYR A 310 1.41 -22.20 5.79
C TYR A 310 0.07 -22.40 6.50
N LEU A 311 -0.78 -21.38 6.54
CA LEU A 311 -2.11 -21.48 7.16
C LEU A 311 -2.99 -22.50 6.44
N LYS A 312 -3.01 -22.52 5.11
CA LYS A 312 -3.78 -23.51 4.34
C LYS A 312 -3.36 -24.94 4.70
N LYS A 313 -2.06 -25.23 4.75
CA LYS A 313 -1.54 -26.57 5.00
C LYS A 313 -1.70 -27.01 6.47
N TYR A 314 -1.25 -26.17 7.40
CA TYR A 314 -1.15 -26.54 8.83
C TYR A 314 -2.42 -26.20 9.63
N CYS A 315 -3.19 -25.18 9.25
CA CYS A 315 -4.51 -24.88 9.81
C CYS A 315 -5.66 -25.51 9.00
N ARG A 316 -5.37 -26.61 8.29
CA ARG A 316 -6.33 -27.51 7.66
C ARG A 316 -7.28 -26.90 6.63
N GLY A 317 -6.84 -25.87 5.91
CA GLY A 317 -7.67 -25.20 4.91
C GLY A 317 -8.94 -24.57 5.52
N LEU A 318 -8.93 -24.27 6.82
CA LEU A 318 -10.08 -23.68 7.52
C LEU A 318 -10.06 -22.14 7.48
N VAL A 319 -8.95 -21.53 7.07
CA VAL A 319 -8.78 -20.07 6.98
C VAL A 319 -8.04 -19.66 5.70
N HIS A 320 -8.60 -18.68 4.98
CA HIS A 320 -7.96 -18.01 3.85
C HIS A 320 -7.42 -16.65 4.29
N TYR A 321 -6.10 -16.50 4.33
CA TYR A 321 -5.44 -15.22 4.62
C TYR A 321 -5.11 -14.48 3.32
N PHE A 322 -5.51 -13.22 3.20
CA PHE A 322 -5.19 -12.40 2.03
C PHE A 322 -5.20 -10.90 2.35
N SER A 323 -4.49 -10.12 1.54
CA SER A 323 -4.54 -8.66 1.59
C SER A 323 -5.40 -8.12 0.46
N LEU A 324 -6.46 -7.36 0.79
CA LEU A 324 -7.41 -6.86 -0.21
C LEU A 324 -6.84 -5.76 -1.11
N LEU A 325 -5.81 -5.06 -0.63
CA LEU A 325 -5.26 -3.87 -1.31
C LEU A 325 -3.95 -4.17 -2.05
N THR A 326 -3.43 -5.40 -2.04
CA THR A 326 -2.20 -5.78 -2.75
C THR A 326 -2.18 -5.43 -4.25
N PRO A 327 -3.32 -5.45 -4.98
CA PRO A 327 -3.32 -4.98 -6.37
C PRO A 327 -3.10 -3.48 -6.55
N LEU A 328 -3.26 -2.68 -5.49
CA LEU A 328 -3.34 -1.23 -5.53
C LEU A 328 -2.08 -0.58 -4.95
N TRP A 329 -1.60 0.46 -5.62
CA TRP A 329 -0.62 1.40 -5.09
C TRP A 329 -1.19 2.23 -3.94
N ASP A 330 -0.36 2.68 -3.01
CA ASP A 330 -0.78 3.48 -1.86
C ASP A 330 -1.52 4.77 -2.30
N VAL A 331 -1.10 5.40 -3.40
CA VAL A 331 -1.82 6.56 -3.97
C VAL A 331 -3.28 6.22 -4.37
N GLN A 332 -3.54 5.02 -4.89
CA GLN A 332 -4.90 4.57 -5.21
C GLN A 332 -5.68 4.27 -3.93
N VAL A 333 -5.02 3.71 -2.90
CA VAL A 333 -5.63 3.52 -1.57
C VAL A 333 -6.00 4.86 -0.95
N GLY A 334 -5.15 5.89 -1.08
CA GLY A 334 -5.44 7.26 -0.65
C GLY A 334 -6.66 7.88 -1.35
N MET A 335 -6.81 7.64 -2.65
CA MET A 335 -7.97 8.07 -3.43
C MET A 335 -9.26 7.39 -2.95
N LEU A 336 -9.21 6.06 -2.77
CA LEU A 336 -10.34 5.29 -2.22
C LEU A 336 -10.67 5.73 -0.80
N PHE A 337 -9.67 6.01 0.05
CA PHE A 337 -9.88 6.55 1.38
C PHE A 337 -10.61 7.89 1.33
N GLY A 338 -10.16 8.83 0.47
CA GLY A 338 -10.82 10.13 0.33
C GLY A 338 -12.29 10.04 -0.08
N ARG A 339 -12.62 9.04 -0.90
CA ARG A 339 -13.99 8.82 -1.40
C ARG A 339 -14.87 8.04 -0.43
N LEU A 340 -14.35 6.96 0.16
CA LEU A 340 -15.13 5.97 0.90
C LEU A 340 -15.09 6.17 2.41
N CYS A 341 -14.04 6.81 2.93
CA CYS A 341 -13.66 6.74 4.34
C CYS A 341 -13.67 8.10 5.05
N SER A 342 -14.39 9.10 4.51
CA SER A 342 -14.42 10.45 5.07
C SER A 342 -14.81 10.50 6.56
N ARG A 343 -15.70 9.60 7.00
CA ARG A 343 -16.11 9.44 8.42
C ARG A 343 -14.99 8.99 9.36
N TYR A 344 -13.92 8.41 8.83
CA TYR A 344 -12.78 7.92 9.60
C TYR A 344 -11.60 8.89 9.62
N SER A 345 -11.68 10.01 8.88
CA SER A 345 -10.54 10.90 8.65
C SER A 345 -9.89 11.43 9.94
N ASP A 346 -10.67 11.81 10.93
CA ASP A 346 -10.16 12.30 12.22
C ASP A 346 -9.65 11.16 13.15
N LEU A 347 -9.82 9.90 12.74
CA LEU A 347 -9.49 8.71 13.51
C LEU A 347 -8.22 7.99 13.01
N ILE A 348 -7.71 8.33 11.83
CA ILE A 348 -6.49 7.70 11.32
C ILE A 348 -5.21 8.34 11.90
N LEU A 349 -4.24 7.50 12.23
CA LEU A 349 -2.92 7.90 12.73
C LEU A 349 -1.90 6.83 12.37
N SER A 350 -0.85 7.21 11.65
CA SER A 350 0.25 6.31 11.31
C SER A 350 1.61 6.98 11.45
N CYS A 351 1.73 7.95 12.35
CA CYS A 351 2.96 8.69 12.63
C CYS A 351 4.02 7.80 13.30
N ASN A 352 5.31 7.99 12.96
CA ASN A 352 6.42 7.29 13.65
C ASN A 352 6.63 7.79 15.08
N GLN A 353 6.26 9.05 15.35
CA GLN A 353 6.36 9.69 16.67
C GLN A 353 5.03 10.37 17.01
N PRO A 354 4.02 9.62 17.44
CA PRO A 354 2.70 10.14 17.70
C PRO A 354 2.63 10.91 19.04
N GLU A 355 3.27 12.08 19.13
CA GLU A 355 3.14 13.00 20.27
C GLU A 355 2.74 14.44 19.89
N GLY A 356 2.93 14.82 18.61
CA GLY A 356 2.32 16.00 17.98
C GLY A 356 2.69 17.38 18.52
N PHE A 357 2.42 18.41 17.71
CA PHE A 357 2.34 19.81 18.16
C PHE A 357 0.87 20.26 18.12
N SER A 358 0.45 21.14 19.03
CA SER A 358 -0.86 21.83 19.05
C SER A 358 -2.07 21.01 18.59
N LYS A 359 -2.74 20.30 19.52
CA LYS A 359 -4.02 19.59 19.32
C LYS A 359 -4.06 18.45 18.28
N SER A 360 -3.03 18.22 17.46
CA SER A 360 -2.90 17.00 16.63
C SER A 360 -1.98 15.96 17.27
N ARG A 361 -2.20 14.69 16.95
CA ARG A 361 -1.35 13.55 17.34
C ARG A 361 -0.29 13.21 16.28
N TRP A 362 -0.33 13.88 15.13
CA TRP A 362 0.68 13.78 14.09
C TRP A 362 1.83 14.73 14.42
N CYS A 363 3.09 14.27 14.33
CA CYS A 363 4.24 15.16 14.57
C CYS A 363 4.42 16.21 13.46
N GLY A 364 3.87 15.98 12.27
CA GLY A 364 4.03 16.87 11.11
C GLY A 364 5.45 16.95 10.54
N ALA A 365 6.40 16.18 11.09
CA ALA A 365 7.83 16.34 10.79
C ALA A 365 8.53 15.05 10.33
N CYS A 366 7.96 13.85 10.56
CA CYS A 366 8.61 12.59 10.14
C CYS A 366 8.31 12.21 8.68
N ALA A 367 9.13 11.33 8.09
CA ALA A 367 8.94 10.82 6.73
C ALA A 367 7.55 10.21 6.49
N LYS A 368 6.97 9.53 7.49
CA LYS A 368 5.63 8.94 7.37
C LYS A 368 4.52 9.99 7.39
N CYS A 369 4.69 11.09 8.13
CA CYS A 369 3.81 12.26 8.02
C CYS A 369 3.91 12.87 6.63
N ALA A 370 5.13 13.02 6.10
CA ALA A 370 5.39 13.57 4.77
C ALA A 370 4.69 12.79 3.67
N PHE A 371 4.88 11.46 3.64
CA PHE A 371 4.26 10.60 2.66
C PHE A 371 2.72 10.60 2.77
N VAL A 372 2.17 10.39 3.97
CA VAL A 372 0.71 10.36 4.16
C VAL A 372 0.09 11.73 3.85
N ALA A 373 0.78 12.83 4.18
CA ALA A 373 0.34 14.18 3.81
C ALA A 373 0.30 14.37 2.30
N ALA A 374 1.31 13.89 1.55
CA ALA A 374 1.30 13.93 0.09
C ALA A 374 0.09 13.16 -0.47
N VAL A 375 -0.09 11.91 -0.06
CA VAL A 375 -1.18 11.03 -0.52
C VAL A 375 -2.56 11.59 -0.15
N LEU A 376 -2.81 11.90 1.12
CA LEU A 376 -4.10 12.47 1.54
C LEU A 376 -4.30 13.87 0.96
N GLY A 377 -3.23 14.65 0.82
CA GLY A 377 -3.25 15.96 0.19
C GLY A 377 -3.67 15.91 -1.27
N ALA A 378 -3.49 14.80 -1.99
CA ALA A 378 -4.00 14.64 -3.34
C ALA A 378 -5.54 14.57 -3.40
N PHE A 379 -6.19 14.05 -2.36
CA PHE A 379 -7.60 13.63 -2.43
C PHE A 379 -8.52 14.25 -1.38
N LEU A 380 -7.99 14.84 -0.31
CA LEU A 380 -8.78 15.48 0.76
C LEU A 380 -8.66 17.01 0.69
N PRO A 381 -9.76 17.77 0.85
CA PRO A 381 -9.70 19.23 0.90
C PRO A 381 -8.73 19.77 1.94
N ALA A 382 -8.13 20.94 1.71
CA ALA A 382 -7.08 21.46 2.60
C ALA A 382 -7.60 21.69 4.03
N ARG A 383 -8.89 22.02 4.17
CA ARG A 383 -9.58 22.13 5.47
C ARG A 383 -9.56 20.80 6.23
N GLN A 384 -9.79 19.68 5.55
CA GLN A 384 -9.81 18.36 6.16
C GLN A 384 -8.39 17.87 6.44
N LEU A 385 -7.43 18.14 5.54
CA LEU A 385 -6.02 17.85 5.79
C LEU A 385 -5.52 18.54 7.07
N ARG A 386 -5.86 19.82 7.26
CA ARG A 386 -5.55 20.56 8.49
C ARG A 386 -6.23 19.98 9.73
N ALA A 387 -7.44 19.42 9.60
CA ALA A 387 -8.12 18.75 10.71
C ALA A 387 -7.35 17.50 11.15
N ILE A 388 -6.84 16.71 10.20
CA ILE A 388 -6.05 15.50 10.45
C ILE A 388 -4.70 15.85 11.09
N PHE A 389 -3.93 16.74 10.45
CA PHE A 389 -2.56 17.03 10.85
C PHE A 389 -2.44 18.15 11.90
N GLY A 390 -3.53 18.85 12.22
CA GLY A 390 -3.55 20.01 13.13
C GLY A 390 -3.10 21.31 12.49
N ASP A 391 -2.30 21.26 11.42
CA ASP A 391 -1.83 22.40 10.65
C ASP A 391 -1.66 22.06 9.16
N ASP A 392 -1.35 23.06 8.34
CA ASP A 392 -0.98 22.90 6.94
C ASP A 392 0.47 22.43 6.84
N VAL A 393 0.65 21.12 6.81
CA VAL A 393 1.97 20.47 6.71
C VAL A 393 2.82 20.99 5.55
N PHE A 394 2.20 21.42 4.44
CA PHE A 394 2.89 21.99 3.28
C PHE A 394 3.37 23.44 3.47
N GLU A 395 3.12 24.06 4.63
CA GLU A 395 3.68 25.36 5.01
C GLU A 395 4.96 25.24 5.87
N THR A 396 5.31 24.03 6.32
CA THR A 396 6.43 23.78 7.25
C THR A 396 7.73 23.40 6.51
N SER A 397 8.88 23.87 7.01
CA SER A 397 10.20 23.53 6.42
C SER A 397 10.67 22.12 6.78
N ALA A 398 10.28 21.59 7.95
CA ALA A 398 10.71 20.28 8.44
C ALA A 398 10.27 19.12 7.51
N ILE A 399 9.07 19.20 6.93
CA ILE A 399 8.55 18.13 6.07
C ILE A 399 9.17 18.14 4.66
N ALA A 400 9.66 19.30 4.20
CA ALA A 400 10.17 19.49 2.85
C ALA A 400 11.35 18.58 2.53
N ALA A 401 12.30 18.48 3.46
CA ALA A 401 13.48 17.63 3.31
C ALA A 401 13.12 16.14 3.20
N HIS A 402 12.06 15.69 3.90
CA HIS A 402 11.56 14.33 3.77
C HIS A 402 10.86 14.10 2.43
N LEU A 403 10.11 15.07 1.92
CA LEU A 403 9.48 14.97 0.60
C LEU A 403 10.52 14.90 -0.52
N ASP A 404 11.61 15.68 -0.44
CA ASP A 404 12.72 15.58 -1.39
C ASP A 404 13.28 14.14 -1.44
N LEU A 405 13.57 13.55 -0.28
CA LEU A 405 14.05 12.16 -0.17
C LEU A 405 13.05 11.15 -0.71
N LEU A 406 11.76 11.31 -0.37
CA LEU A 406 10.70 10.41 -0.83
C LEU A 406 10.52 10.48 -2.34
N CYS A 407 10.73 11.65 -2.94
CA CYS A 407 10.75 11.82 -4.38
C CYS A 407 12.07 11.38 -5.04
N GLY A 408 12.99 10.76 -4.31
CA GLY A 408 14.27 10.28 -4.83
C GLY A 408 15.27 11.38 -5.18
N LEU A 409 15.16 12.57 -4.56
CA LEU A 409 16.13 13.66 -4.71
C LEU A 409 17.18 13.66 -3.58
N ASP A 410 18.36 14.20 -3.87
CA ASP A 410 19.41 14.41 -2.87
C ASP A 410 19.02 15.52 -1.88
N SER A 411 18.98 15.19 -0.59
CA SER A 411 18.59 16.10 0.49
C SER A 411 19.64 17.18 0.81
N GLN A 412 20.89 17.07 0.33
CA GLN A 412 21.96 18.00 0.74
C GLN A 412 21.82 19.44 0.22
N ALA A 413 20.92 19.74 -0.73
CA ALA A 413 20.81 21.09 -1.32
C ALA A 413 19.58 21.91 -0.89
N ALA A 414 18.91 21.56 0.21
CA ALA A 414 17.81 22.37 0.79
C ALA A 414 18.30 23.57 1.63
N ALA A 415 19.60 23.91 1.57
CA ALA A 415 20.14 25.12 2.17
C ALA A 415 20.24 26.24 1.12
N ALA A 416 19.13 26.95 0.89
CA ALA A 416 19.18 28.28 0.30
C ALA A 416 18.48 29.25 1.28
N GLU A 417 19.32 30.14 1.82
CA GLU A 417 19.08 31.39 2.57
C GLU A 417 17.71 31.51 3.30
N ASP A 418 17.76 31.44 4.65
CA ASP A 418 16.69 31.66 5.64
C ASP A 418 15.78 30.47 6.05
N ALA A 419 16.04 29.23 5.61
CA ALA A 419 15.45 28.06 6.24
C ALA A 419 16.37 27.52 7.35
N ASP A 420 15.87 27.44 8.59
CA ASP A 420 16.52 26.68 9.67
C ASP A 420 16.99 25.33 9.09
N GLN A 421 18.29 25.06 9.15
CA GLN A 421 18.85 23.80 8.69
C GLN A 421 18.18 22.66 9.46
N VAL A 422 17.28 21.94 8.80
CA VAL A 422 16.80 20.67 9.32
C VAL A 422 18.00 19.73 9.23
N GLN A 423 18.68 19.53 10.35
CA GLN A 423 19.60 18.40 10.49
C GLN A 423 18.77 17.13 10.33
N LEU A 424 18.70 16.64 9.10
CA LEU A 424 18.20 15.30 8.85
C LEU A 424 19.04 14.35 9.71
N PRO A 425 18.40 13.42 10.45
CA PRO A 425 19.12 12.34 11.08
C PRO A 425 20.06 11.75 10.05
N THR A 426 21.34 11.69 10.38
CA THR A 426 22.39 11.17 9.52
C THR A 426 21.88 9.90 8.86
N LEU A 427 21.65 10.00 7.55
CA LEU A 427 20.88 9.07 6.73
C LEU A 427 21.32 7.60 6.88
N LEU A 428 22.55 7.33 7.34
CA LEU A 428 22.97 5.97 7.67
C LEU A 428 23.51 5.95 9.11
N PRO A 429 23.22 4.90 9.89
CA PRO A 429 23.87 4.67 11.18
C PRO A 429 25.39 4.78 11.03
N ALA A 430 26.08 5.32 12.03
CA ALA A 430 27.55 5.43 12.02
C ALA A 430 28.29 4.14 11.55
N PRO A 431 27.94 2.92 12.03
CA PRO A 431 28.60 1.69 11.56
C PRO A 431 28.36 1.36 10.08
N ALA A 432 27.28 1.85 9.47
CA ALA A 432 27.00 1.61 8.04
C ALA A 432 27.85 2.48 7.12
N ARG A 433 28.32 3.65 7.59
CA ARG A 433 29.10 4.62 6.79
C ARG A 433 30.49 4.11 6.41
N GLU A 434 31.10 3.29 7.26
CA GLU A 434 32.46 2.78 7.03
C GLU A 434 32.49 1.54 6.10
N HIS A 435 31.36 0.87 5.92
CA HIS A 435 31.35 -0.51 5.42
C HIS A 435 30.31 -0.81 4.35
N CYS A 436 29.48 0.16 3.96
CA CYS A 436 28.52 0.00 2.88
C CYS A 436 29.10 0.61 1.60
N LYS A 437 29.31 -0.23 0.56
CA LYS A 437 29.31 0.27 -0.82
C LYS A 437 27.87 0.65 -1.14
N VAL A 438 27.43 1.83 -0.68
CA VAL A 438 26.15 2.40 -1.09
C VAL A 438 26.29 2.62 -2.59
N LEU A 439 25.77 1.67 -3.39
CA LEU A 439 25.49 1.91 -4.78
C LEU A 439 24.67 3.19 -4.81
N VAL A 440 25.14 4.16 -5.59
CA VAL A 440 24.64 5.54 -5.69
C VAL A 440 23.23 5.53 -6.29
N LEU A 441 22.28 4.95 -5.56
CA LEU A 441 20.87 4.93 -5.87
C LEU A 441 20.19 5.80 -4.80
N PRO A 442 19.32 6.74 -5.21
CA PRO A 442 18.49 7.46 -4.25
C PRO A 442 17.64 6.43 -3.50
N TRP A 443 17.74 6.44 -2.18
CA TRP A 443 17.11 5.46 -1.31
C TRP A 443 16.10 6.16 -0.39
N LYS A 444 14.95 5.51 -0.13
CA LYS A 444 13.85 6.09 0.65
C LYS A 444 14.12 5.93 2.16
N PRO A 445 13.60 6.81 3.04
CA PRO A 445 13.79 6.65 4.48
C PRO A 445 13.35 5.27 4.98
N LEU A 446 14.13 4.65 5.87
CA LEU A 446 13.95 3.28 6.38
C LEU A 446 12.50 3.01 6.83
N GLU A 447 11.94 3.89 7.65
CA GLU A 447 10.61 3.73 8.23
C GLU A 447 9.45 4.28 7.36
N CYS A 448 9.64 4.39 6.04
CA CYS A 448 8.63 4.99 5.16
C CYS A 448 7.96 4.02 4.18
N VAL A 449 6.76 4.40 3.75
CA VAL A 449 5.88 3.71 2.80
C VAL A 449 5.95 4.39 1.43
N GLY A 450 5.55 3.64 0.40
CA GLY A 450 5.41 4.15 -0.96
C GLY A 450 6.71 4.25 -1.75
N GLY A 451 6.55 4.44 -3.06
CA GLY A 451 7.61 4.71 -4.02
C GLY A 451 7.78 6.20 -4.35
N ALA A 452 8.90 6.52 -5.01
CA ALA A 452 9.19 7.88 -5.43
C ALA A 452 8.20 8.41 -6.47
N ASP A 453 7.79 7.56 -7.40
CA ASP A 453 6.82 7.92 -8.44
C ASP A 453 5.45 8.23 -7.83
N GLU A 454 5.02 7.46 -6.82
CA GLU A 454 3.76 7.73 -6.12
C GLU A 454 3.79 9.05 -5.38
N THR A 455 4.91 9.34 -4.71
CA THR A 455 5.08 10.58 -3.96
C THR A 455 5.03 11.78 -4.89
N ARG A 456 5.71 11.71 -6.04
CA ARG A 456 5.69 12.78 -7.06
C ARG A 456 4.27 12.98 -7.61
N LEU A 457 3.59 11.90 -7.98
CA LEU A 457 2.20 11.93 -8.44
C LEU A 457 1.28 12.57 -7.39
N ALA A 458 1.35 12.11 -6.15
CA ALA A 458 0.51 12.62 -5.06
C ALA A 458 0.74 14.12 -4.81
N LEU A 459 1.99 14.59 -4.81
CA LEU A 459 2.31 16.01 -4.68
C LEU A 459 1.79 16.84 -5.87
N GLY A 460 1.90 16.33 -7.09
CA GLY A 460 1.36 16.96 -8.29
C GLY A 460 -0.15 17.13 -8.22
N LEU A 461 -0.88 16.09 -7.79
CA LEU A 461 -2.33 16.13 -7.59
C LEU A 461 -2.72 17.08 -6.44
N ALA A 462 -1.99 17.03 -5.32
CA ALA A 462 -2.22 17.91 -4.18
C ALA A 462 -2.11 19.39 -4.56
N ARG A 463 -1.07 19.75 -5.33
CA ARG A 463 -0.89 21.12 -5.83
C ARG A 463 -2.06 21.58 -6.70
N ARG A 464 -2.48 20.76 -7.68
CA ARG A 464 -3.61 21.09 -8.57
C ARG A 464 -4.89 21.34 -7.77
N ARG A 465 -5.13 20.52 -6.74
CA ARG A 465 -6.27 20.69 -5.83
C ARG A 465 -6.18 22.01 -5.05
N TYR A 466 -5.01 22.36 -4.49
CA TYR A 466 -4.82 23.63 -3.78
C TYR A 466 -5.11 24.85 -4.68
N LEU A 467 -4.66 24.80 -5.94
CA LEU A 467 -4.93 25.86 -6.92
C LEU A 467 -6.43 25.94 -7.26
N ARG A 468 -7.12 24.80 -7.44
CA ARG A 468 -8.57 24.74 -7.70
C ARG A 468 -9.39 25.28 -6.53
N GLU A 469 -8.95 25.08 -5.30
CA GLU A 469 -9.60 25.62 -4.09
C GLU A 469 -9.44 27.15 -3.96
N GLY A 470 -8.78 27.83 -4.90
CA GLY A 470 -8.54 29.27 -4.86
C GLY A 470 -7.66 29.70 -3.69
N ARG A 471 -6.90 28.76 -3.10
CA ARG A 471 -6.02 29.02 -1.97
C ARG A 471 -4.69 29.57 -2.47
N ARG A 472 -4.02 30.35 -1.62
CA ARG A 472 -2.62 30.68 -1.83
C ARG A 472 -1.81 29.38 -1.87
N GLU A 473 -0.94 29.28 -2.86
CA GLU A 473 0.01 28.17 -2.98
C GLU A 473 0.93 28.13 -1.74
N PRO A 474 0.96 27.00 -0.99
CA PRO A 474 1.82 26.86 0.18
C PRO A 474 3.30 27.11 -0.08
N ARG A 475 4.05 27.46 0.96
CA ARG A 475 5.50 27.70 0.88
C ARG A 475 6.26 26.55 0.24
N LEU A 476 5.91 25.30 0.58
CA LEU A 476 6.54 24.14 -0.02
C LEU A 476 6.40 24.18 -1.55
N PHE A 477 5.18 24.34 -2.07
CA PHE A 477 4.94 24.30 -3.51
C PHE A 477 5.56 25.50 -4.26
N SER A 478 5.82 26.61 -3.59
CA SER A 478 6.48 27.78 -4.20
C SER A 478 8.02 27.73 -4.12
N ALA A 479 8.60 26.81 -3.34
CA ALA A 479 10.05 26.67 -3.21
C ALA A 479 10.69 26.10 -4.48
N ALA A 480 11.87 26.62 -4.88
CA ALA A 480 12.54 26.26 -6.15
C ALA A 480 12.81 24.76 -6.35
N ARG A 481 13.01 23.99 -5.26
CA ARG A 481 13.18 22.53 -5.32
C ARG A 481 11.86 21.79 -5.45
N CYS A 482 10.80 22.26 -4.80
CA CYS A 482 9.48 21.71 -5.01
C CYS A 482 8.96 22.07 -6.40
N SER A 483 9.26 23.26 -6.92
CA SER A 483 8.98 23.58 -8.32
C SER A 483 9.79 22.71 -9.27
N ALA A 484 10.99 22.25 -8.89
CA ALA A 484 11.74 21.23 -9.64
C ALA A 484 11.08 19.84 -9.59
N LEU A 485 10.61 19.40 -8.41
CA LEU A 485 9.79 18.20 -8.19
C LEU A 485 8.45 18.25 -8.91
N GLN A 486 7.88 19.45 -9.04
CA GLN A 486 6.72 19.74 -9.84
C GLN A 486 7.10 19.79 -11.33
N SER A 487 8.30 20.24 -11.71
CA SER A 487 8.77 20.48 -13.09
C SER A 487 9.34 19.28 -13.81
N ALA A 488 9.70 18.22 -13.09
CA ALA A 488 9.74 16.88 -13.66
C ALA A 488 8.38 16.52 -14.31
N ASP A 489 7.28 17.17 -13.88
CA ASP A 489 5.96 17.18 -14.53
C ASP A 489 5.52 18.54 -15.12
N ALA A 490 6.10 19.68 -14.73
CA ALA A 490 5.68 21.05 -15.11
C ALA A 490 6.46 21.62 -16.30
N ARG A 491 7.54 20.96 -16.74
CA ARG A 491 8.05 21.07 -18.12
C ARG A 491 7.57 19.93 -19.01
N ALA A 492 6.74 19.01 -18.49
CA ALA A 492 6.43 17.78 -19.18
C ALA A 492 5.38 18.00 -20.28
N GLU A 493 5.78 17.60 -21.48
CA GLU A 493 4.90 17.36 -22.62
C GLU A 493 3.81 16.32 -22.27
N GLU A 494 2.78 16.19 -23.12
CA GLU A 494 1.65 15.24 -23.02
C GLU A 494 1.98 13.78 -22.62
N SER A 495 3.24 13.35 -22.61
CA SER A 495 3.68 12.01 -22.19
C SER A 495 3.39 11.68 -20.72
N ASP A 496 3.41 12.63 -19.78
CA ASP A 496 3.34 12.30 -18.34
C ASP A 496 1.96 12.41 -17.69
N ALA A 497 1.01 13.15 -18.25
CA ALA A 497 -0.41 12.96 -17.90
C ALA A 497 -0.86 11.51 -18.18
N ARG A 498 -0.27 10.88 -19.22
CA ARG A 498 -0.43 9.45 -19.52
C ARG A 498 0.28 8.56 -18.49
N CYS A 499 1.38 8.99 -17.87
CA CYS A 499 2.10 8.29 -16.80
C CYS A 499 1.34 8.32 -15.46
N SER A 500 0.82 9.49 -15.08
CA SER A 500 -0.01 9.69 -13.88
C SER A 500 -1.31 8.86 -13.94
N ARG A 501 -2.01 8.93 -15.08
CA ARG A 501 -3.22 8.13 -15.33
C ARG A 501 -2.93 6.63 -15.38
N ARG A 502 -1.78 6.25 -15.95
CA ARG A 502 -1.34 4.84 -15.98
C ARG A 502 -1.21 4.29 -14.58
N MET A 503 -0.57 5.00 -13.66
CA MET A 503 -0.41 4.51 -12.28
C MET A 503 -1.75 4.47 -11.52
N LEU A 504 -2.63 5.46 -11.71
CA LEU A 504 -3.96 5.48 -11.09
C LEU A 504 -4.89 4.36 -11.59
N LEU A 505 -4.69 3.88 -12.81
CA LEU A 505 -5.43 2.75 -13.41
C LEU A 505 -4.65 1.43 -13.35
N ASP A 506 -3.42 1.44 -12.82
CA ASP A 506 -2.59 0.25 -12.76
C ASP A 506 -3.20 -0.78 -11.82
N TRP A 507 -2.98 -2.04 -12.12
CA TRP A 507 -3.55 -3.16 -11.39
C TRP A 507 -2.50 -4.26 -11.23
N GLY A 508 -2.20 -4.63 -9.99
CA GLY A 508 -1.37 -5.79 -9.68
C GLY A 508 -2.14 -7.09 -9.92
N GLU A 509 -1.73 -7.87 -10.92
CA GLU A 509 -2.35 -9.17 -11.21
C GLU A 509 -2.03 -10.22 -10.13
N ASP A 510 -0.80 -10.21 -9.62
CA ASP A 510 -0.36 -11.13 -8.58
C ASP A 510 -1.06 -10.81 -7.25
N SER A 511 -1.96 -11.69 -6.82
CA SER A 511 -2.74 -11.51 -5.60
C SER A 511 -3.41 -12.80 -5.14
N LEU A 512 -3.72 -12.88 -3.84
CA LEU A 512 -4.53 -13.94 -3.23
C LEU A 512 -6.00 -13.52 -3.03
N LEU A 513 -6.46 -12.48 -3.75
CA LEU A 513 -7.82 -11.98 -3.66
C LEU A 513 -8.82 -13.07 -4.09
N PRO A 514 -9.81 -13.40 -3.25
CA PRO A 514 -10.96 -14.18 -3.69
C PRO A 514 -11.68 -13.49 -4.84
N THR A 515 -12.21 -14.27 -5.80
CA THR A 515 -12.88 -13.75 -7.00
C THR A 515 -13.99 -12.76 -6.68
N TRP A 516 -14.79 -13.03 -5.66
CA TRP A 516 -15.89 -12.18 -5.20
C TRP A 516 -15.43 -10.80 -4.67
N THR A 517 -14.17 -10.66 -4.24
CA THR A 517 -13.62 -9.35 -3.84
C THR A 517 -13.05 -8.57 -5.01
N ARG A 518 -12.42 -9.26 -5.97
CA ARG A 518 -11.65 -8.64 -7.05
C ARG A 518 -12.49 -7.67 -7.87
N ASP A 519 -13.70 -8.07 -8.24
CA ASP A 519 -14.59 -7.24 -9.07
C ASP A 519 -15.07 -6.00 -8.32
N VAL A 520 -15.34 -6.12 -7.01
CA VAL A 520 -15.74 -4.99 -6.16
C VAL A 520 -14.62 -3.96 -6.06
N VAL A 521 -13.40 -4.40 -5.78
CA VAL A 521 -12.22 -3.50 -5.68
C VAL A 521 -11.98 -2.81 -7.01
N ARG A 522 -11.99 -3.56 -8.12
CA ARG A 522 -11.76 -3.01 -9.46
C ARG A 522 -12.83 -2.02 -9.88
N ALA A 523 -14.11 -2.32 -9.63
CA ALA A 523 -15.22 -1.41 -9.93
C ALA A 523 -15.09 -0.10 -9.12
N CYS A 524 -14.82 -0.19 -7.82
CA CYS A 524 -14.63 0.99 -6.98
C CYS A 524 -13.40 1.83 -7.38
N LEU A 525 -12.31 1.19 -7.80
CA LEU A 525 -11.15 1.90 -8.34
C LEU A 525 -11.52 2.68 -9.61
N LEU A 526 -12.17 2.04 -10.59
CA LEU A 526 -12.58 2.70 -11.84
C LEU A 526 -13.53 3.86 -11.58
N GLU A 527 -14.50 3.68 -10.68
CA GLU A 527 -15.42 4.73 -10.25
C GLU A 527 -14.68 5.90 -9.60
N ALA A 528 -13.68 5.61 -8.75
CA ALA A 528 -12.83 6.58 -8.08
C ALA A 528 -11.98 7.39 -9.06
N VAL A 529 -11.33 6.73 -10.02
CA VAL A 529 -10.55 7.39 -11.07
C VAL A 529 -11.43 8.28 -11.93
N ALA A 530 -12.59 7.80 -12.38
CA ALA A 530 -13.51 8.61 -13.19
C ALA A 530 -13.99 9.87 -12.44
N GLY A 531 -14.26 9.74 -11.14
CA GLY A 531 -14.60 10.89 -10.28
C GLY A 531 -13.45 11.89 -10.17
N LEU A 532 -12.23 11.39 -9.96
CA LEU A 532 -11.02 12.23 -9.91
C LEU A 532 -10.76 12.95 -11.24
N GLU A 533 -10.94 12.27 -12.38
CA GLU A 533 -10.78 12.85 -13.72
C GLU A 533 -11.78 14.00 -13.94
N ALA A 534 -13.02 13.82 -13.51
CA ALA A 534 -14.05 14.87 -13.53
C ALA A 534 -13.72 16.04 -12.58
N ASP A 535 -13.16 15.75 -11.41
CA ASP A 535 -12.82 16.75 -10.39
C ASP A 535 -11.56 17.56 -10.73
N LEU A 536 -10.50 16.91 -11.19
CA LEU A 536 -9.22 17.57 -11.44
C LEU A 536 -9.14 18.29 -12.78
N ASP A 537 -10.24 18.32 -13.53
CA ASP A 537 -10.25 18.86 -14.89
C ASP A 537 -9.09 18.24 -15.70
N LEU A 538 -8.82 16.93 -15.48
CA LEU A 538 -7.94 16.10 -16.32
C LEU A 538 -8.68 15.84 -17.64
N LYS A 539 -9.09 16.91 -18.29
CA LYS A 539 -9.74 16.88 -19.58
C LYS A 539 -8.75 16.28 -20.57
N ILE A 540 -9.26 15.31 -21.31
CA ILE A 540 -9.24 15.33 -22.78
C ILE A 540 -8.64 16.65 -23.27
N ASP A 541 -7.43 16.62 -23.84
CA ASP A 541 -6.72 17.84 -24.26
C ASP A 541 -7.68 18.85 -24.92
N GLU A 542 -8.04 19.90 -24.17
CA GLU A 542 -9.04 20.91 -24.56
C GLU A 542 -8.48 21.87 -25.60
N ARG A 543 -7.27 21.65 -26.15
CA ARG A 543 -6.73 22.54 -27.18
C ARG A 543 -7.71 22.76 -28.32
N GLY A 544 -8.44 21.72 -28.75
CA GLY A 544 -9.53 21.86 -29.71
C GLY A 544 -10.60 22.86 -29.22
N ASP A 545 -11.13 22.64 -28.02
CA ASP A 545 -12.15 23.49 -27.39
C ASP A 545 -11.68 24.95 -27.18
N LYS A 546 -10.41 25.14 -26.79
CA LYS A 546 -9.79 26.46 -26.58
C LYS A 546 -9.54 27.19 -27.89
N ILE A 547 -9.17 26.48 -28.96
CA ILE A 547 -9.07 27.03 -30.32
C ILE A 547 -10.46 27.43 -30.81
N ILE A 548 -11.49 26.61 -30.58
CA ILE A 548 -12.89 26.92 -30.93
C ILE A 548 -13.37 28.19 -30.21
N LYS A 549 -13.03 28.33 -28.92
CA LYS A 549 -13.35 29.53 -28.11
C LYS A 549 -12.44 30.73 -28.40
N LYS A 550 -11.44 30.59 -29.29
CA LYS A 550 -10.45 31.62 -29.64
C LYS A 550 -9.58 32.07 -28.46
N GLU A 551 -9.45 31.23 -27.43
CA GLU A 551 -8.56 31.44 -26.29
C GLU A 551 -7.10 31.17 -26.68
N ILE A 552 -6.88 30.27 -27.63
CA ILE A 552 -5.58 30.00 -28.26
C ILE A 552 -5.66 30.44 -29.73
N PRO A 553 -4.70 31.25 -30.22
CA PRO A 553 -4.67 31.65 -31.61
C PRO A 553 -4.40 30.45 -32.52
N ALA A 554 -5.18 30.32 -33.59
CA ALA A 554 -4.98 29.32 -34.65
C ALA A 554 -5.08 29.97 -36.02
N SER A 555 -4.34 29.45 -37.00
CA SER A 555 -4.43 29.89 -38.39
C SER A 555 -5.65 29.25 -39.06
N VAL A 556 -6.83 29.81 -38.80
CA VAL A 556 -8.11 29.32 -39.31
C VAL A 556 -8.20 29.52 -40.83
N VAL A 557 -8.56 28.44 -41.53
CA VAL A 557 -8.75 28.42 -43.00
C VAL A 557 -10.22 28.19 -43.39
N TYR A 558 -11.04 27.66 -42.48
CA TYR A 558 -12.48 27.51 -42.66
C TYR A 558 -13.17 27.46 -41.30
N GLU A 559 -14.36 28.04 -41.20
CA GLU A 559 -15.20 28.01 -40.00
C GLU A 559 -16.67 28.04 -40.40
N ASP A 560 -17.50 27.15 -39.83
CA ASP A 560 -18.96 27.20 -39.91
C ASP A 560 -19.59 26.87 -38.54
N ASP A 561 -20.90 26.68 -38.49
CA ASP A 561 -21.62 26.46 -37.23
C ASP A 561 -21.26 25.11 -36.56
N ARG A 562 -20.76 24.14 -37.33
CA ARG A 562 -20.55 22.75 -36.87
C ARG A 562 -19.08 22.38 -36.80
N SER A 563 -18.20 23.09 -37.50
CA SER A 563 -16.81 22.69 -37.70
C SER A 563 -15.85 23.87 -37.80
N LEU A 564 -14.58 23.57 -37.58
CA LEU A 564 -13.46 24.49 -37.70
C LEU A 564 -12.31 23.79 -38.41
N ALA A 565 -11.65 24.47 -39.34
CA ALA A 565 -10.41 24.00 -39.94
C ALA A 565 -9.30 25.03 -39.78
N PHE A 566 -8.11 24.57 -39.37
CA PHE A 566 -6.95 25.43 -39.11
C PHE A 566 -5.64 24.70 -39.42
N ARG A 567 -4.58 25.46 -39.71
CA ARG A 567 -3.25 24.89 -39.99
C ARG A 567 -2.65 24.24 -38.74
N ASP A 568 -2.10 23.04 -38.91
CA ASP A 568 -1.39 22.31 -37.86
C ASP A 568 -0.09 23.04 -37.50
N VAL A 569 0.24 23.09 -36.20
CA VAL A 569 1.46 23.74 -35.67
C VAL A 569 2.72 22.89 -35.87
N GLY A 570 2.59 21.57 -36.03
CA GLY A 570 3.63 20.61 -36.38
C GLY A 570 3.39 20.00 -37.76
N PRO A 571 3.46 20.79 -38.84
CA PRO A 571 3.09 20.34 -40.18
C PRO A 571 3.98 19.19 -40.70
N GLN A 572 3.36 18.12 -41.20
CA GLN A 572 4.05 16.95 -41.79
C GLN A 572 4.21 17.05 -43.33
N ALA A 573 3.72 18.14 -43.91
CA ALA A 573 3.79 18.48 -45.33
C ALA A 573 3.62 20.00 -45.50
N PRO A 574 3.91 20.57 -46.68
CA PRO A 574 3.72 22.00 -46.94
C PRO A 574 2.31 22.51 -46.63
N VAL A 575 1.30 21.66 -46.83
CA VAL A 575 -0.06 21.89 -46.33
C VAL A 575 -0.41 20.78 -45.33
N HIS A 576 -0.63 21.16 -44.08
CA HIS A 576 -1.18 20.29 -43.04
C HIS A 576 -2.25 21.06 -42.26
N ILE A 577 -3.50 20.62 -42.38
CA ILE A 577 -4.68 21.28 -41.79
C ILE A 577 -5.45 20.25 -40.96
N LEU A 578 -6.00 20.66 -39.82
CA LEU A 578 -6.90 19.85 -39.00
C LEU A 578 -8.33 20.33 -39.21
N VAL A 579 -9.26 19.42 -39.47
CA VAL A 579 -10.71 19.69 -39.48
C VAL A 579 -11.34 19.04 -38.26
N ILE A 580 -11.99 19.83 -37.41
CA ILE A 580 -12.56 19.39 -36.12
C ILE A 580 -14.04 19.77 -36.01
N PRO A 581 -14.86 19.01 -35.26
CA PRO A 581 -16.19 19.44 -34.86
C PRO A 581 -16.11 20.54 -33.80
N LYS A 582 -17.03 21.50 -33.84
CA LYS A 582 -17.16 22.54 -32.80
C LYS A 582 -17.82 22.02 -31.53
N ASP A 583 -18.86 21.21 -31.70
CA ASP A 583 -19.46 20.44 -30.62
C ASP A 583 -19.08 18.97 -30.81
N ARG A 584 -18.28 18.45 -29.88
CA ARG A 584 -17.83 17.07 -29.94
C ARG A 584 -18.88 16.10 -29.42
N ASP A 585 -19.80 16.51 -28.53
CA ASP A 585 -20.79 15.63 -27.91
C ASP A 585 -20.28 14.19 -27.59
N GLY A 586 -19.14 14.11 -26.89
CA GLY A 586 -18.48 12.84 -26.50
C GLY A 586 -17.58 12.19 -27.57
N LEU A 587 -17.44 12.77 -28.77
CA LEU A 587 -16.64 12.27 -29.89
C LEU A 587 -15.14 12.55 -29.73
N THR A 588 -14.53 11.89 -28.74
CA THR A 588 -13.10 12.05 -28.40
C THR A 588 -12.16 11.30 -29.33
N GLN A 589 -12.64 10.25 -29.99
CA GLN A 589 -11.94 9.42 -30.98
C GLN A 589 -12.98 8.80 -31.91
N LEU A 590 -12.56 8.26 -33.06
CA LEU A 590 -13.51 7.75 -34.05
C LEU A 590 -14.25 6.51 -33.56
N SER A 591 -13.60 5.65 -32.77
CA SER A 591 -14.21 4.45 -32.17
C SER A 591 -15.36 4.76 -31.20
N ASN A 592 -15.50 6.02 -30.77
CA ASN A 592 -16.57 6.48 -29.89
C ASN A 592 -17.73 7.12 -30.68
N ALA A 593 -17.66 7.14 -32.01
CA ALA A 593 -18.75 7.61 -32.85
C ALA A 593 -20.03 6.81 -32.58
N ARG A 594 -21.15 7.54 -32.54
CA ARG A 594 -22.48 6.98 -32.39
C ARG A 594 -23.30 7.23 -33.66
N ASP A 595 -24.35 6.44 -33.87
CA ASP A 595 -25.19 6.51 -35.06
C ASP A 595 -25.88 7.88 -35.22
N ASP A 596 -26.22 8.55 -34.11
CA ASP A 596 -26.80 9.90 -34.12
C ASP A 596 -25.83 10.99 -34.62
N GLN A 597 -24.54 10.67 -34.76
CA GLN A 597 -23.49 11.58 -35.21
C GLN A 597 -23.10 11.40 -36.69
N GLU A 598 -23.78 10.52 -37.44
CA GLU A 598 -23.50 10.26 -38.86
C GLU A 598 -23.46 11.55 -39.69
N ALA A 599 -24.45 12.44 -39.50
CA ALA A 599 -24.53 13.71 -40.21
C ALA A 599 -23.41 14.70 -39.86
N LEU A 600 -22.78 14.56 -38.68
CA LEU A 600 -21.63 15.38 -38.28
C LEU A 600 -20.36 14.85 -38.95
N LEU A 601 -20.13 13.54 -38.90
CA LEU A 601 -18.97 12.91 -39.55
C LEU A 601 -18.97 13.16 -41.07
N GLY A 602 -20.13 13.02 -41.72
CA GLY A 602 -20.29 13.36 -43.13
C GLY A 602 -20.00 14.84 -43.43
N HIS A 603 -20.42 15.74 -42.54
CA HIS A 603 -20.13 17.17 -42.65
C HIS A 603 -18.62 17.45 -42.58
N LEU A 604 -17.90 16.86 -41.62
CA LEU A 604 -16.45 17.03 -41.48
C LEU A 604 -15.68 16.58 -42.73
N LEU A 605 -16.06 15.45 -43.34
CA LEU A 605 -15.45 14.97 -44.59
C LEU A 605 -15.73 15.90 -45.78
N LEU A 606 -16.94 16.46 -45.87
CA LEU A 606 -17.28 17.44 -46.91
C LEU A 606 -16.50 18.74 -46.74
N VAL A 607 -16.31 19.20 -45.50
CA VAL A 607 -15.47 20.36 -45.18
C VAL A 607 -14.02 20.07 -45.56
N ALA A 608 -13.46 18.92 -45.18
CA ALA A 608 -12.13 18.51 -45.58
C ALA A 608 -11.96 18.47 -47.11
N SER A 609 -12.97 17.98 -47.85
CA SER A 609 -12.97 18.00 -49.32
C SER A 609 -12.92 19.42 -49.89
N ARG A 610 -13.71 20.35 -49.35
CA ARG A 610 -13.73 21.76 -49.78
C ARG A 610 -12.40 22.45 -49.51
N VAL A 611 -11.89 22.31 -48.30
CA VAL A 611 -10.61 22.90 -47.89
C VAL A 611 -9.46 22.30 -48.71
N GLY A 612 -9.48 20.99 -48.96
CA GLY A 612 -8.47 20.31 -49.76
C GLY A 612 -8.44 20.74 -51.21
N LYS A 613 -9.60 20.99 -51.84
CA LYS A 613 -9.65 21.55 -53.21
C LYS A 613 -9.06 22.96 -53.29
N ALA A 614 -9.23 23.76 -52.24
CA ALA A 614 -8.72 25.13 -52.20
C ALA A 614 -7.21 25.17 -51.90
N GLU A 615 -6.74 24.35 -50.96
CA GLU A 615 -5.37 24.41 -50.44
C GLU A 615 -4.41 23.43 -51.14
N CYS A 616 -4.94 22.34 -51.71
CA CYS A 616 -4.19 21.23 -52.31
C CYS A 616 -4.81 20.80 -53.66
N PRO A 617 -4.81 21.66 -54.70
CA PRO A 617 -5.49 21.38 -55.97
C PRO A 617 -4.93 20.15 -56.72
N GLU A 618 -3.65 19.83 -56.50
CA GLU A 618 -2.94 18.67 -57.08
C GLU A 618 -3.23 17.35 -56.32
N GLY A 619 -4.07 17.38 -55.28
CA GLY A 619 -4.44 16.23 -54.46
C GLY A 619 -3.94 16.28 -53.02
N PHE A 620 -4.59 15.50 -52.14
CA PHE A 620 -4.32 15.44 -50.71
C PHE A 620 -4.69 14.08 -50.12
N ARG A 621 -4.21 13.79 -48.90
CA ARG A 621 -4.58 12.63 -48.08
C ARG A 621 -5.35 13.09 -46.85
N LEU A 622 -6.43 12.37 -46.53
CA LEU A 622 -7.13 12.50 -45.25
C LEU A 622 -6.68 11.37 -44.31
N VAL A 623 -6.42 11.70 -43.05
CA VAL A 623 -6.08 10.73 -42.00
C VAL A 623 -6.90 11.02 -40.75
N ILE A 624 -7.53 9.99 -40.19
CA ILE A 624 -8.13 10.03 -38.86
C ILE A 624 -7.41 8.98 -38.04
N ASN A 625 -6.73 9.42 -36.99
CA ASN A 625 -6.00 8.54 -36.09
C ASN A 625 -6.92 8.12 -34.95
N ASP A 626 -7.01 6.82 -34.68
CA ASP A 626 -7.82 6.28 -33.60
C ASP A 626 -6.93 5.57 -32.57
N GLY A 627 -6.96 6.08 -31.33
CA GLY A 627 -6.26 5.51 -30.19
C GLY A 627 -4.73 5.39 -30.37
N LYS A 628 -4.13 4.50 -29.57
CA LYS A 628 -2.68 4.34 -29.49
C LYS A 628 -2.06 3.88 -30.82
N HIS A 629 -2.64 2.86 -31.46
CA HIS A 629 -2.08 2.29 -32.68
C HIS A 629 -2.24 3.20 -33.90
N GLY A 630 -3.25 4.07 -33.89
CA GLY A 630 -3.39 5.13 -34.87
C GLY A 630 -2.47 6.33 -34.63
N SER A 631 -1.72 6.38 -33.52
CA SER A 631 -0.94 7.56 -33.11
C SER A 631 -1.79 8.82 -32.91
N GLN A 632 -2.98 8.68 -32.32
CA GLN A 632 -3.83 9.82 -31.97
C GLN A 632 -3.18 10.65 -30.86
N SER A 633 -2.95 11.94 -31.11
CA SER A 633 -2.33 12.86 -30.16
C SER A 633 -3.35 13.59 -29.29
N VAL A 634 -4.43 14.10 -29.89
CA VAL A 634 -5.48 14.88 -29.21
C VAL A 634 -6.81 14.11 -29.20
N TYR A 635 -7.43 14.00 -28.03
CA TYR A 635 -8.70 13.28 -27.84
C TYR A 635 -9.94 14.15 -28.12
N HIS A 636 -9.85 14.90 -29.21
CA HIS A 636 -10.93 15.62 -29.87
C HIS A 636 -10.88 15.18 -31.32
N LEU A 637 -11.96 14.63 -31.88
CA LEU A 637 -11.91 14.09 -33.24
C LEU A 637 -11.36 15.13 -34.22
N HIS A 638 -10.32 14.76 -34.95
CA HIS A 638 -9.70 15.63 -35.95
C HIS A 638 -9.36 14.84 -37.20
N ILE A 639 -9.64 15.43 -38.35
CA ILE A 639 -9.26 14.92 -39.66
C ILE A 639 -8.02 15.69 -40.11
N HIS A 640 -6.90 15.00 -40.24
CA HIS A 640 -5.71 15.56 -40.87
C HIS A 640 -5.94 15.65 -42.38
N LEU A 641 -5.71 16.82 -42.94
CA LEU A 641 -5.64 17.07 -44.38
C LEU A 641 -4.21 17.43 -44.73
N ILE A 642 -3.54 16.54 -45.47
CA ILE A 642 -2.11 16.62 -45.77
C ILE A 642 -1.91 16.69 -47.28
N GLY A 643 -1.18 17.70 -47.75
CA GLY A 643 -0.90 17.89 -49.18
C GLY A 643 0.23 18.89 -49.46
N GLY A 644 0.27 19.38 -50.70
CA GLY A 644 1.36 20.25 -51.19
C GLY A 644 2.67 19.50 -51.50
N ARG A 645 2.67 18.17 -51.42
CA ARG A 645 3.74 17.28 -51.88
C ARG A 645 3.18 15.91 -52.24
N GLN A 646 3.94 15.12 -52.99
CA GLN A 646 3.64 13.71 -53.21
C GLN A 646 3.63 12.96 -51.86
N MET A 647 2.57 12.18 -51.63
CA MET A 647 2.44 11.34 -50.45
C MET A 647 3.02 9.94 -50.73
N ASN A 648 3.78 9.41 -49.77
CA ASN A 648 4.33 8.07 -49.84
C ASN A 648 3.29 7.00 -49.50
N TRP A 649 3.62 5.75 -49.79
CA TRP A 649 2.89 4.56 -49.37
C TRP A 649 3.87 3.56 -48.73
N PRO A 650 3.58 3.00 -47.54
CA PRO A 650 2.35 3.12 -46.74
C PRO A 650 2.12 4.53 -46.12
N PRO A 651 0.89 4.82 -45.62
CA PRO A 651 0.49 6.15 -45.16
C PRO A 651 0.80 6.40 -43.67
N GLY A 652 2.08 6.28 -43.31
CA GLY A 652 2.55 6.24 -41.92
C GLY A 652 3.49 5.07 -41.75
#